data_AF-A0A0S4M277-F1
#
_entry.id   AF-A0A0S4M277-F1
#
_cell.length_a   1.000
_cell.length_b   1.000
_cell.length_c   1.000
_cell.angle_alpha   90.00
_cell.angle_beta   90.00
_cell.angle_gamma   90.00
#
_symmetry.space_group_name_H-M   'P 1'
#
loop_
_entity.id
_entity.type
_entity.pdbx_description
1 polymer ?
#
loop_
_entity_poly.entity_id
_entity_poly.type
_entity_poly.pdbx_seq_one_letter_code
_entity_poly.pdbx_strand_id
1 'polypeptide(L)'
;MHLYNLSNDFTNSNIDDNKNIKNDTYDNTTEHVCYEDLHKSNNYEFSHSVGVVPKDDHAYPLSFCTHDTSYQDNNHEEDLLPPDIFKLTQLGELNLSSKIYSFDTNQPSTSSALKRQYIEEESILIKPNPKRIDLKKISINKNEVKKNIRLTSYRINNLWHTKSNSRIVYIDAIKKIGIDNDGLFKRSVLKKMGKIIEERNLLKSHIDLSQTYSNIRKYVLYKISSLFEDDTIDTGILITPGMSISDLRSSFISNSIFLKKLREHCGKIKKDIRVTPNNNLSRIFQSNIILNNSGYLNSTEPKIRFQPKKDRFIPDLKELIIDTVSNLPNSIIYEIEKIDPKNIVNSLFSGVHGVLVSKSLIKNIKLLFTSNRHEFEFANKRSYDNLNSFNKLLGKIANIVRKFCIFHDGFFLPDESTVEQLSKYLLSDMYGVSSKFHKKLNLLNQNIQKPQGSIDNVNLKSNYTKDMTTPITRDTDQSKQETMTKEFGLKKPYRKTNLLSAGNTSNIYECAIKKISIDNNFRFKDNVLEELGAYITTRGLTKSSINLSTTYSNVRKYVLDKISPYISDAITTTDVLITPGISLSDLAYNFASNSIFFEKLSKSCEEAVKNIKLVPSNYFSGIIQSHIYFNSPERLISTRKKNKLCSAIKLLITETISNLPNNIIHEIKKFNHNEITDGLFVNIHNVHLQKSLIRKLELIFNSNKLSDNKFISNLNLLNNLLTKIFIEVESHPVLHEGKIFFPGEHTAKLLSKYLLSDMYSIPTKIHKKLTLNKHIKDNMSESNYEKSSETNVCYNMKISSLNNPLLIPQQKKLKWDHDPISPISIYKLALSRIDIDKSDFECSFIDKSKHYRSIAKYLSRKEKIDIDLSITYTNVKNYILKKFSPFLKEIEEETRTKIKLTNGMTIDELVLSYASNQEFLDKLREFCNKVIIGIKDGSNNALIDLIQLRIPLGIEISKKIMMNKERKNSFLNEMEKLLITNISNVPKTIAESIKLVPHADIINGYFSNFYDMYVDNKSLLKAKIIFDTITLKVINDPLLSESLDKIDKTMKRNRIMIKKRRIRIINSNLICGELPMHRYLNKLVEKEFPILKDKLSDHIFIIRNNKIETADQKIRDEIFDKLESDLIETAVISYNRLFVKKYKSKVRTKKS
;
A
#
# COMPACT_ATOMS: atom_id res chain seq x y z
N MET A 1 -16.35 51.83 -16.21
CA MET A 1 -15.00 51.93 -16.83
C MET A 1 -14.79 50.68 -17.67
N HIS A 2 -14.31 50.86 -18.91
CA HIS A 2 -14.73 50.20 -20.15
C HIS A 2 -14.75 48.65 -20.29
N LEU A 3 -15.97 48.17 -20.55
CA LEU A 3 -16.49 47.22 -21.58
C LEU A 3 -15.59 46.71 -22.72
N TYR A 4 -15.80 45.43 -23.10
CA TYR A 4 -16.43 44.95 -24.36
C TYR A 4 -16.76 43.44 -24.17
N ASN A 5 -18.01 43.04 -23.90
CA ASN A 5 -19.16 42.76 -24.79
C ASN A 5 -18.95 41.71 -25.90
N LEU A 6 -19.61 40.56 -25.74
CA LEU A 6 -20.57 40.01 -26.71
C LEU A 6 -21.49 38.99 -26.00
N SER A 7 -22.61 39.51 -25.50
CA SER A 7 -23.90 38.84 -25.34
C SER A 7 -24.66 38.94 -26.68
N ASN A 8 -25.61 38.09 -27.06
CA ASN A 8 -26.95 37.95 -26.48
C ASN A 8 -27.65 36.68 -27.04
N ASP A 9 -28.17 35.84 -26.15
CA ASP A 9 -29.57 35.83 -25.71
C ASP A 9 -30.76 35.77 -26.72
N PHE A 10 -31.49 34.64 -26.57
CA PHE A 10 -32.93 34.49 -26.22
C PHE A 10 -34.07 34.45 -27.28
N THR A 11 -34.77 33.30 -27.21
CA THR A 11 -36.25 33.02 -27.20
C THR A 11 -37.18 33.09 -28.44
N ASN A 12 -37.89 31.96 -28.60
CA ASN A 12 -39.34 31.74 -28.84
C ASN A 12 -40.15 32.80 -29.61
N SER A 13 -40.82 32.35 -30.68
CA SER A 13 -42.30 32.26 -30.75
C SER A 13 -42.79 31.60 -32.05
N ASN A 14 -43.92 30.91 -31.93
CA ASN A 14 -44.76 30.29 -32.98
C ASN A 14 -45.10 31.22 -34.16
N ILE A 15 -45.43 30.64 -35.32
CA ILE A 15 -46.73 30.73 -36.02
C ILE A 15 -46.67 29.98 -37.37
N ASP A 16 -47.79 29.34 -37.71
CA ASP A 16 -48.18 28.68 -38.97
C ASP A 16 -47.82 29.46 -40.24
N ASP A 17 -47.54 28.73 -41.34
CA ASP A 17 -48.47 28.58 -42.47
C ASP A 17 -47.80 27.94 -43.71
N ASN A 18 -48.47 26.88 -44.21
CA ASN A 18 -48.75 26.56 -45.61
C ASN A 18 -47.89 27.14 -46.75
N LYS A 19 -47.26 26.25 -47.53
CA LYS A 19 -47.59 25.98 -48.96
C LYS A 19 -46.54 25.09 -49.67
N ASN A 20 -46.98 23.87 -50.01
CA ASN A 20 -47.13 23.33 -51.37
C ASN A 20 -45.97 23.27 -52.40
N ILE A 21 -45.89 22.07 -53.02
CA ILE A 21 -45.45 21.72 -54.40
C ILE A 21 -43.92 21.50 -54.52
N LYS A 22 -43.34 20.37 -55.00
CA LYS A 22 -43.75 19.39 -56.03
C LYS A 22 -43.03 18.04 -55.88
N ASN A 23 -43.70 16.99 -56.37
CA ASN A 23 -43.28 15.59 -56.55
C ASN A 23 -42.08 15.42 -57.52
N ASP A 24 -41.30 14.34 -57.36
CA ASP A 24 -41.38 13.18 -58.26
C ASP A 24 -40.70 11.94 -57.63
N THR A 25 -41.44 10.89 -57.24
CA THR A 25 -42.00 9.77 -58.02
C THR A 25 -40.95 8.72 -58.40
N TYR A 26 -40.97 7.56 -57.74
CA TYR A 26 -41.19 6.21 -58.31
C TYR A 26 -40.63 5.13 -57.38
N ASP A 27 -41.22 3.94 -57.24
CA ASP A 27 -42.60 3.51 -56.98
C ASP A 27 -42.52 2.00 -56.70
N ASN A 28 -43.60 1.48 -56.10
CA ASN A 28 -44.10 0.10 -56.20
C ASN A 28 -43.35 -1.00 -55.42
N THR A 29 -44.02 -1.92 -54.68
CA THR A 29 -45.42 -2.40 -54.64
C THR A 29 -45.48 -3.51 -53.55
N THR A 30 -46.55 -3.93 -52.85
CA THR A 30 -48.00 -3.66 -52.80
C THR A 30 -48.59 -4.28 -51.51
N GLU A 31 -49.86 -3.93 -51.27
CA GLU A 31 -50.96 -4.63 -50.54
C GLU A 31 -51.13 -4.29 -49.04
N HIS A 32 -51.99 -3.31 -48.69
CA HIS A 32 -53.48 -3.37 -48.55
C HIS A 32 -53.91 -4.38 -47.46
N VAL A 33 -54.72 -4.04 -46.45
CA VAL A 33 -56.11 -3.55 -46.50
C VAL A 33 -56.48 -2.84 -45.18
N CYS A 34 -57.31 -1.79 -45.28
CA CYS A 34 -58.02 -1.02 -44.23
C CYS A 34 -58.99 -1.90 -43.41
N TYR A 35 -59.67 -1.51 -42.33
CA TYR A 35 -60.51 -0.33 -42.10
C TYR A 35 -61.07 -0.42 -40.66
N GLU A 36 -61.49 0.73 -40.16
CA GLU A 36 -62.65 0.95 -39.28
C GLU A 36 -62.50 0.94 -37.75
N ASP A 37 -63.39 1.76 -37.22
CA ASP A 37 -63.27 2.71 -36.13
C ASP A 37 -64.52 2.53 -35.25
N LEU A 38 -64.56 3.28 -34.14
CA LEU A 38 -65.76 3.69 -33.40
C LEU A 38 -66.38 2.82 -32.28
N HIS A 39 -66.42 3.50 -31.12
CA HIS A 39 -67.44 3.50 -30.06
C HIS A 39 -67.41 2.34 -29.04
N LYS A 40 -67.59 2.54 -27.72
CA LYS A 40 -68.41 3.52 -27.00
C LYS A 40 -68.00 3.59 -25.51
N SER A 41 -68.18 4.78 -24.94
CA SER A 41 -68.06 5.18 -23.54
C SER A 41 -69.09 4.54 -22.60
N ASN A 42 -68.79 4.48 -21.29
CA ASN A 42 -69.66 5.07 -20.25
C ASN A 42 -68.94 5.21 -18.89
N ASN A 43 -69.34 6.29 -18.21
CA ASN A 43 -68.76 6.96 -17.04
C ASN A 43 -68.99 6.27 -15.69
N TYR A 44 -68.18 6.60 -14.68
CA TYR A 44 -68.63 7.12 -13.37
C TYR A 44 -67.46 7.72 -12.54
N GLU A 45 -67.36 9.05 -12.55
CA GLU A 45 -67.28 10.00 -11.42
C GLU A 45 -66.82 9.54 -10.00
N PHE A 46 -65.73 10.11 -9.43
CA PHE A 46 -65.70 11.20 -8.42
C PHE A 46 -64.34 11.36 -7.67
N SER A 47 -63.93 12.64 -7.56
CA SER A 47 -63.11 13.34 -6.54
C SER A 47 -61.59 13.12 -6.30
N HIS A 48 -60.88 14.25 -6.47
CA HIS A 48 -59.58 14.75 -5.96
C HIS A 48 -59.24 14.38 -4.49
N SER A 49 -58.00 14.32 -3.98
CA SER A 49 -56.88 15.28 -4.11
C SER A 49 -55.60 14.80 -3.38
N VAL A 50 -54.46 15.12 -4.00
CA VAL A 50 -53.17 15.62 -3.43
C VAL A 50 -52.42 14.82 -2.36
N GLY A 51 -51.27 14.27 -2.77
CA GLY A 51 -50.16 13.88 -1.90
C GLY A 51 -48.82 14.09 -2.61
N VAL A 52 -48.12 15.14 -2.23
CA VAL A 52 -46.87 15.67 -2.77
C VAL A 52 -45.74 14.63 -2.85
N VAL A 53 -45.07 14.57 -4.00
CA VAL A 53 -43.82 13.82 -4.23
C VAL A 53 -42.61 14.71 -3.90
N PRO A 54 -41.70 14.30 -2.99
CA PRO A 54 -40.33 14.81 -3.00
C PRO A 54 -39.44 13.87 -3.81
N LYS A 55 -38.83 14.42 -4.86
CA LYS A 55 -37.69 13.83 -5.56
C LYS A 55 -36.49 13.80 -4.61
N ASP A 56 -35.93 12.62 -4.35
CA ASP A 56 -34.57 12.46 -3.83
C ASP A 56 -33.96 11.17 -4.40
N ASP A 57 -33.18 11.31 -5.48
CA ASP A 57 -32.21 10.32 -5.93
C ASP A 57 -30.83 10.96 -5.88
N HIS A 58 -30.12 10.74 -4.76
CA HIS A 58 -28.70 11.07 -4.62
C HIS A 58 -27.86 9.79 -4.69
N ALA A 59 -27.39 9.48 -5.91
CA ALA A 59 -26.29 8.56 -6.13
C ALA A 59 -24.98 9.19 -5.64
N TYR A 60 -24.35 8.60 -4.63
CA TYR A 60 -22.99 8.92 -4.19
C TYR A 60 -21.95 8.15 -5.02
N PRO A 61 -21.02 8.79 -5.73
CA PRO A 61 -19.77 8.16 -6.13
C PRO A 61 -18.66 8.46 -5.10
N LEU A 62 -18.07 7.41 -4.56
CA LEU A 62 -16.82 7.43 -3.79
C LEU A 62 -15.69 8.01 -4.65
N SER A 63 -15.30 9.26 -4.43
CA SER A 63 -14.10 9.84 -5.03
C SER A 63 -12.87 9.47 -4.20
N PHE A 64 -11.95 8.68 -4.78
CA PHE A 64 -10.59 8.57 -4.26
C PHE A 64 -9.75 9.74 -4.79
N CYS A 65 -9.04 10.41 -3.89
CA CYS A 65 -8.11 11.50 -4.19
C CYS A 65 -7.02 11.04 -5.15
N THR A 66 -7.00 11.58 -6.37
CA THR A 66 -5.85 11.55 -7.26
C THR A 66 -4.94 12.72 -6.92
N HIS A 67 -3.72 12.44 -6.46
CA HIS A 67 -2.66 13.45 -6.47
C HIS A 67 -2.21 13.67 -7.91
N ASP A 68 -2.84 14.62 -8.59
CA ASP A 68 -2.30 15.21 -9.81
C ASP A 68 -1.15 16.16 -9.43
N THR A 69 0.09 15.73 -9.67
CA THR A 69 1.21 16.67 -9.81
C THR A 69 1.27 17.10 -11.26
N SER A 70 0.54 18.16 -11.59
CA SER A 70 0.80 18.97 -12.77
C SER A 70 2.16 19.66 -12.61
N TYR A 71 3.14 19.27 -13.43
CA TYR A 71 4.32 20.11 -13.65
C TYR A 71 3.86 21.32 -14.47
N GLN A 72 3.72 22.47 -13.80
CA GLN A 72 3.66 23.76 -14.47
C GLN A 72 5.09 24.19 -14.82
N ASP A 73 5.27 24.59 -16.08
CA ASP A 73 6.38 25.41 -16.54
C ASP A 73 6.42 26.70 -15.71
N ASN A 74 7.54 26.96 -15.05
CA ASN A 74 7.88 28.30 -14.56
C ASN A 74 9.04 28.82 -15.39
N ASN A 75 8.71 29.48 -16.50
CA ASN A 75 9.51 30.59 -17.00
C ASN A 75 9.06 31.84 -16.23
N HIS A 76 9.77 32.16 -15.15
CA HIS A 76 9.83 33.51 -14.62
C HIS A 76 11.24 33.72 -14.08
N GLU A 77 12.02 34.49 -14.83
CA GLU A 77 13.12 35.29 -14.29
C GLU A 77 12.49 36.26 -13.26
N GLU A 78 12.87 36.10 -11.99
CA GLU A 78 12.75 37.18 -11.01
C GLU A 78 14.07 37.22 -10.21
N ASP A 79 14.78 38.32 -10.41
CA ASP A 79 15.97 38.73 -9.70
C ASP A 79 15.71 38.83 -8.20
N LEU A 80 16.29 37.92 -7.41
CA LEU A 80 16.56 38.15 -5.99
C LEU A 80 17.90 37.49 -5.63
N LEU A 81 18.95 38.30 -5.68
CA LEU A 81 20.27 37.99 -5.13
C LEU A 81 20.18 37.68 -3.61
N PRO A 82 20.77 36.58 -3.11
CA PRO A 82 21.11 36.47 -1.69
C PRO A 82 22.35 37.34 -1.38
N PRO A 83 22.52 37.85 -0.14
CA PRO A 83 23.61 38.76 0.18
C PRO A 83 24.98 38.09 0.03
N ASP A 84 25.91 38.85 -0.57
CA ASP A 84 27.32 38.53 -0.75
C ASP A 84 28.01 38.19 0.59
N ILE A 85 28.52 36.96 0.71
CA ILE A 85 29.35 36.51 1.84
C ILE A 85 30.81 36.27 1.41
N PHE A 86 31.15 36.40 0.13
CA PHE A 86 32.53 36.23 -0.33
C PHE A 86 33.24 37.57 -0.51
N LYS A 87 33.86 38.07 0.57
CA LYS A 87 35.03 38.94 0.43
C LYS A 87 36.28 38.06 0.47
N LEU A 88 36.76 37.68 -0.71
CA LEU A 88 38.12 37.15 -0.85
C LEU A 88 39.08 38.32 -0.92
N THR A 89 40.05 38.34 -0.01
CA THR A 89 41.19 39.23 -0.06
C THR A 89 42.03 38.93 -1.30
N GLN A 90 42.31 40.01 -2.02
CA GLN A 90 43.18 40.15 -3.17
C GLN A 90 44.58 39.57 -2.86
N LEU A 91 45.09 38.71 -3.75
CA LEU A 91 46.51 38.33 -3.76
C LEU A 91 46.95 38.08 -5.20
N GLY A 92 47.71 39.07 -5.72
CA GLY A 92 48.82 38.91 -6.65
C GLY A 92 48.51 38.44 -8.07
N GLU A 93 48.46 39.41 -8.99
CA GLU A 93 48.79 39.20 -10.41
C GLU A 93 50.09 38.40 -10.57
N LEU A 94 50.17 37.55 -11.59
CA LEU A 94 51.28 37.57 -12.54
C LEU A 94 50.87 36.94 -13.87
N ASN A 95 51.20 37.68 -14.92
CA ASN A 95 50.89 37.53 -16.33
C ASN A 95 51.46 36.25 -16.97
N LEU A 96 50.79 35.72 -17.99
CA LEU A 96 51.41 35.45 -19.30
C LEU A 96 50.38 35.00 -20.36
N SER A 97 49.96 35.99 -21.15
CA SER A 97 49.96 36.00 -22.62
C SER A 97 49.50 34.75 -23.37
N SER A 98 48.30 34.86 -23.94
CA SER A 98 47.85 34.18 -25.15
C SER A 98 48.83 34.32 -26.32
N LYS A 99 48.94 33.28 -27.15
CA LYS A 99 49.15 33.44 -28.60
C LYS A 99 48.47 32.32 -29.38
N ILE A 100 47.56 32.78 -30.22
CA ILE A 100 46.82 32.07 -31.26
C ILE A 100 47.80 31.63 -32.35
N TYR A 101 47.61 30.44 -32.92
CA TYR A 101 47.94 30.18 -34.33
C TYR A 101 46.84 29.31 -34.97
N SER A 102 46.06 29.99 -35.79
CA SER A 102 45.26 29.48 -36.90
C SER A 102 46.16 29.17 -38.10
N PHE A 103 45.89 28.11 -38.85
CA PHE A 103 45.27 28.19 -40.19
C PHE A 103 45.37 26.86 -40.97
N ASP A 104 44.24 26.60 -41.63
CA ASP A 104 44.00 26.05 -42.96
C ASP A 104 44.55 24.71 -43.45
N THR A 105 43.55 23.95 -43.88
CA THR A 105 43.50 22.91 -44.90
C THR A 105 44.04 23.36 -46.25
N ASN A 106 44.76 22.48 -46.95
CA ASN A 106 44.63 22.30 -48.40
C ASN A 106 45.12 20.92 -48.88
N GLN A 107 44.17 20.17 -49.48
CA GLN A 107 44.32 19.33 -50.67
C GLN A 107 45.01 17.93 -50.60
N PRO A 108 44.76 17.03 -51.59
CA PRO A 108 44.01 15.80 -51.33
C PRO A 108 44.74 14.49 -51.71
N SER A 109 44.07 13.39 -51.37
CA SER A 109 44.28 11.99 -51.71
C SER A 109 45.12 11.65 -52.95
N THR A 110 46.05 10.70 -52.79
CA THR A 110 46.42 9.75 -53.85
C THR A 110 46.60 8.36 -53.26
N SER A 111 45.78 7.44 -53.74
CA SER A 111 45.85 6.00 -53.49
C SER A 111 46.94 5.34 -54.35
N SER A 112 47.73 4.42 -53.80
CA SER A 112 48.24 3.28 -54.58
C SER A 112 48.66 2.08 -53.72
N ALA A 113 48.03 0.96 -54.03
CA ALA A 113 48.55 -0.40 -54.20
C ALA A 113 49.51 -1.06 -53.16
N LEU A 114 48.95 -2.09 -52.50
CA LEU A 114 49.41 -3.50 -52.50
C LEU A 114 50.87 -3.85 -52.14
N LYS A 115 51.02 -4.60 -51.05
CA LYS A 115 51.45 -6.02 -51.10
C LYS A 115 51.09 -6.77 -49.80
N ARG A 116 50.34 -7.87 -49.96
CA ARG A 116 50.15 -8.95 -48.98
C ARG A 116 51.27 -9.98 -49.14
N GLN A 117 51.75 -10.54 -48.03
CA GLN A 117 52.05 -11.98 -47.82
C GLN A 117 52.31 -12.17 -46.32
N TYR A 118 51.38 -12.78 -45.56
CA TYR A 118 51.23 -14.23 -45.26
C TYR A 118 52.25 -14.75 -44.22
N ILE A 119 51.80 -15.03 -42.98
CA ILE A 119 51.61 -16.37 -42.37
C ILE A 119 51.21 -16.21 -40.88
N GLU A 120 50.47 -17.21 -40.43
CA GLU A 120 49.76 -17.41 -39.17
C GLU A 120 50.65 -17.64 -37.93
N GLU A 121 49.94 -17.71 -36.80
CA GLU A 121 50.19 -18.48 -35.57
C GLU A 121 50.72 -17.79 -34.31
N GLU A 122 49.84 -17.91 -33.31
CA GLU A 122 50.05 -18.21 -31.89
C GLU A 122 50.50 -17.15 -30.87
N SER A 123 49.83 -17.32 -29.74
CA SER A 123 49.71 -16.53 -28.53
C SER A 123 50.96 -16.51 -27.66
N ILE A 124 51.31 -15.35 -27.10
CA ILE A 124 52.03 -15.26 -25.82
C ILE A 124 51.46 -14.15 -24.92
N LEU A 125 51.08 -14.57 -23.72
CA LEU A 125 50.73 -13.81 -22.52
C LEU A 125 51.81 -12.76 -22.16
N ILE A 126 51.39 -11.53 -21.84
CA ILE A 126 52.20 -10.61 -21.01
C ILE A 126 51.33 -10.04 -19.87
N LYS A 127 51.62 -10.50 -18.65
CA LYS A 127 51.24 -9.86 -17.38
C LYS A 127 51.85 -8.45 -17.30
N PRO A 128 51.13 -7.42 -16.85
CA PRO A 128 51.76 -6.18 -16.40
C PRO A 128 52.08 -6.25 -14.90
N ASN A 129 53.37 -6.10 -14.59
CA ASN A 129 53.94 -5.88 -13.27
C ASN A 129 53.39 -4.58 -12.62
N PRO A 130 53.06 -4.56 -11.32
CA PRO A 130 52.69 -3.33 -10.62
C PRO A 130 53.96 -2.54 -10.23
N LYS A 131 54.09 -1.32 -10.74
CA LYS A 131 55.07 -0.35 -10.23
C LYS A 131 54.70 0.04 -8.79
N ARG A 132 55.58 -0.29 -7.85
CA ARG A 132 55.62 0.25 -6.48
C ARG A 132 55.70 1.78 -6.55
N ILE A 133 54.75 2.46 -5.93
CA ILE A 133 54.87 3.87 -5.56
C ILE A 133 55.14 3.87 -4.06
N ASP A 134 56.32 4.34 -3.66
CA ASP A 134 56.70 4.51 -2.26
C ASP A 134 55.82 5.58 -1.60
N LEU A 135 54.96 5.12 -0.69
CA LEU A 135 54.21 6.00 0.21
C LEU A 135 55.18 6.53 1.27
N LYS A 136 55.62 7.79 1.11
CA LYS A 136 56.16 8.59 2.21
C LYS A 136 55.12 8.58 3.34
N LYS A 137 55.48 7.97 4.48
CA LYS A 137 54.76 8.12 5.75
C LYS A 137 54.76 9.60 6.14
N ILE A 138 53.68 10.30 5.83
CA ILE A 138 53.35 11.57 6.48
C ILE A 138 52.77 11.20 7.85
N SER A 139 53.50 11.52 8.92
CA SER A 139 52.95 11.44 10.27
C SER A 139 51.83 12.49 10.40
N ILE A 140 50.59 12.07 10.29
CA ILE A 140 49.44 12.93 10.59
C ILE A 140 49.44 13.15 12.10
N ASN A 141 49.86 14.36 12.50
CA ASN A 141 49.79 14.83 13.85
C ASN A 141 48.32 14.82 14.31
N LYS A 142 48.04 14.18 15.45
CA LYS A 142 46.69 13.84 15.97
C LYS A 142 45.94 15.05 16.57
N ASN A 143 46.05 16.23 15.97
CA ASN A 143 45.27 17.39 16.38
C ASN A 143 44.14 17.60 15.36
N GLU A 144 42.94 17.11 15.71
CA GLU A 144 41.70 17.39 14.97
C GLU A 144 41.55 18.90 14.76
N VAL A 145 41.60 19.39 13.51
CA VAL A 145 41.40 20.81 13.20
C VAL A 145 39.93 21.17 13.44
N LYS A 146 39.61 21.58 14.66
CA LYS A 146 38.31 22.12 15.07
C LYS A 146 38.33 23.63 14.89
N LYS A 147 37.37 24.17 14.15
CA LYS A 147 37.24 25.61 13.90
C LYS A 147 35.99 26.13 14.59
N ASN A 148 36.13 27.19 15.39
CA ASN A 148 34.99 27.90 15.96
C ASN A 148 34.38 28.76 14.86
N ILE A 149 33.12 28.48 14.51
CA ILE A 149 32.42 29.20 13.44
C ILE A 149 31.24 29.95 14.05
N ARG A 150 31.24 31.26 13.85
CA ARG A 150 30.17 32.13 14.32
C ARG A 150 28.94 31.94 13.44
N LEU A 151 27.94 31.21 13.95
CA LEU A 151 26.65 31.05 13.28
C LEU A 151 25.93 32.40 13.17
N THR A 152 25.20 32.61 12.07
CA THR A 152 24.33 33.79 11.93
C THR A 152 23.18 33.74 12.93
N SER A 153 22.60 34.90 13.24
CA SER A 153 21.43 34.96 14.13
C SER A 153 20.32 34.03 13.65
N TYR A 154 19.78 33.22 14.56
CA TYR A 154 18.73 32.25 14.24
C TYR A 154 17.58 32.87 13.42
N ARG A 155 17.35 32.30 12.24
CA ARG A 155 16.16 32.53 11.39
C ARG A 155 15.58 31.17 11.02
N ILE A 156 14.26 31.03 11.11
CA ILE A 156 13.57 29.77 10.78
C ILE A 156 13.96 29.34 9.38
N ASN A 157 14.50 28.13 9.24
CA ASN A 157 14.93 27.59 7.96
C ASN A 157 14.16 26.29 7.63
N ASN A 158 13.47 26.27 6.49
CA ASN A 158 12.59 25.16 6.07
C ASN A 158 13.31 24.06 5.27
N LEU A 159 14.62 23.87 5.50
CA LEU A 159 15.46 22.92 4.75
C LEU A 159 15.01 21.46 4.81
N TRP A 160 14.20 21.07 5.80
CA TRP A 160 13.64 19.73 5.97
C TRP A 160 12.76 19.23 4.82
N HIS A 161 12.24 20.16 4.01
CA HIS A 161 11.43 19.87 2.82
C HIS A 161 12.25 19.64 1.56
N THR A 162 13.54 19.95 1.55
CA THR A 162 14.40 19.78 0.36
C THR A 162 14.89 18.34 0.22
N LYS A 163 14.86 17.80 -1.00
CA LYS A 163 15.30 16.44 -1.31
C LYS A 163 16.83 16.40 -1.31
N SER A 164 17.41 16.03 -0.18
CA SER A 164 18.85 15.93 0.01
C SER A 164 19.39 14.63 -0.60
N ASN A 165 20.00 14.71 -1.79
CA ASN A 165 20.60 13.55 -2.46
C ASN A 165 22.09 13.81 -2.73
N SER A 166 22.98 13.08 -2.07
CA SER A 166 24.44 13.08 -2.32
C SER A 166 24.79 12.69 -3.76
N ARG A 167 23.86 12.03 -4.45
CA ARG A 167 23.99 11.48 -5.82
C ARG A 167 23.90 12.56 -6.91
N ILE A 168 23.75 13.84 -6.54
CA ILE A 168 23.62 14.98 -7.47
C ILE A 168 24.86 15.14 -8.36
N VAL A 169 26.08 14.90 -7.86
CA VAL A 169 27.33 15.06 -8.66
C VAL A 169 27.32 14.16 -9.89
N TYR A 170 27.05 12.86 -9.71
CA TYR A 170 26.99 11.92 -10.83
C TYR A 170 25.85 12.24 -11.79
N ILE A 171 24.67 12.60 -11.27
CA ILE A 171 23.51 12.98 -12.09
C ILE A 171 23.84 14.22 -12.94
N ASP A 172 24.49 15.22 -12.35
CA ASP A 172 24.86 16.44 -13.06
C ASP A 172 26.00 16.20 -14.07
N ALA A 173 26.93 15.30 -13.77
CA ALA A 173 27.92 14.83 -14.75
C ALA A 173 27.23 14.16 -15.95
N ILE A 174 26.27 13.26 -15.73
CA ILE A 174 25.50 12.58 -16.80
C ILE A 174 24.73 13.58 -17.67
N LYS A 175 24.18 14.65 -17.08
CA LYS A 175 23.49 15.70 -17.85
C LYS A 175 24.44 16.49 -18.75
N LYS A 176 25.75 16.45 -18.51
CA LYS A 176 26.77 17.23 -19.23
C LYS A 176 27.63 16.42 -20.19
N ILE A 177 27.59 15.08 -20.15
CA ILE A 177 28.42 14.24 -21.02
C ILE A 177 28.33 14.65 -22.49
N GLY A 178 29.48 14.69 -23.15
CA GLY A 178 29.57 14.81 -24.61
C GLY A 178 28.92 13.59 -25.27
N ILE A 179 28.17 13.82 -26.35
CA ILE A 179 27.55 12.80 -27.18
C ILE A 179 27.93 13.11 -28.61
N ASP A 180 28.32 12.09 -29.38
CA ASP A 180 28.74 12.24 -30.78
C ASP A 180 29.94 13.18 -30.91
N ASN A 181 30.92 13.06 -30.02
CA ASN A 181 32.10 13.94 -29.98
C ASN A 181 32.98 13.81 -31.24
N ASP A 182 32.96 12.67 -31.90
CA ASP A 182 33.61 12.41 -33.19
C ASP A 182 32.77 12.86 -34.40
N GLY A 183 31.51 13.25 -34.16
CA GLY A 183 30.55 13.68 -35.16
C GLY A 183 30.12 12.59 -36.14
N LEU A 184 30.36 11.31 -35.84
CA LEU A 184 30.02 10.20 -36.74
C LEU A 184 28.51 10.11 -37.01
N PHE A 185 27.68 10.27 -35.97
CA PHE A 185 26.23 10.25 -36.13
C PHE A 185 25.75 11.48 -36.90
N LYS A 186 26.28 12.67 -36.60
CA LYS A 186 25.99 13.90 -37.36
C LYS A 186 26.32 13.75 -38.84
N ARG A 187 27.49 13.17 -39.18
CA ARG A 187 27.88 12.88 -40.58
C ARG A 187 26.96 11.86 -41.24
N SER A 188 26.52 10.83 -40.52
CA SER A 188 25.56 9.84 -41.04
C SER A 188 24.20 10.47 -41.33
N VAL A 189 23.70 11.33 -40.44
CA VAL A 189 22.45 12.09 -40.64
C VAL A 189 22.57 12.98 -41.87
N LEU A 190 23.67 13.74 -42.00
CA LEU A 190 23.96 14.57 -43.17
C LEU A 190 23.95 13.74 -44.48
N LYS A 191 24.67 12.61 -44.51
CA LYS A 191 24.74 11.73 -45.68
C LYS A 191 23.36 11.21 -46.10
N LYS A 192 22.55 10.77 -45.14
CA LYS A 192 21.19 10.27 -45.39
C LYS A 192 20.19 11.36 -45.79
N MET A 193 20.50 12.62 -45.49
CA MET A 193 19.73 13.80 -45.92
C MET A 193 20.25 14.42 -47.22
N GLY A 194 21.38 13.95 -47.76
CA GLY A 194 22.10 14.55 -48.90
C GLY A 194 21.21 14.99 -50.06
N LYS A 195 20.32 14.10 -50.56
CA LYS A 195 19.38 14.45 -51.65
C LYS A 195 18.52 15.68 -51.37
N ILE A 196 18.03 15.81 -50.13
CA ILE A 196 17.14 16.91 -49.71
C ILE A 196 17.93 18.21 -49.50
N ILE A 197 19.19 18.08 -49.07
CA ILE A 197 20.10 19.20 -48.87
C ILE A 197 20.57 19.76 -50.23
N GLU A 198 20.84 18.87 -51.20
CA GLU A 198 21.20 19.20 -52.59
C GLU A 198 20.02 19.86 -53.32
N GLU A 199 18.81 19.29 -53.26
CA GLU A 199 17.59 19.85 -53.88
C GLU A 199 17.24 21.28 -53.41
N ARG A 200 17.74 21.68 -52.23
CA ARG A 200 17.44 22.98 -51.61
C ARG A 200 18.65 23.93 -51.51
N ASN A 201 19.79 23.59 -52.13
CA ASN A 201 21.04 24.35 -52.08
C ASN A 201 21.54 24.66 -50.65
N LEU A 202 21.31 23.75 -49.69
CA LEU A 202 21.63 23.95 -48.26
C LEU A 202 23.03 23.44 -47.85
N LEU A 203 23.95 23.32 -48.81
CA LEU A 203 25.27 22.69 -48.63
C LEU A 203 26.16 23.39 -47.56
N LYS A 204 25.91 24.66 -47.24
CA LYS A 204 26.60 25.41 -46.17
C LYS A 204 25.88 25.38 -44.81
N SER A 205 24.78 24.64 -44.65
CA SER A 205 23.98 24.68 -43.42
C SER A 205 24.51 23.77 -42.31
N HIS A 206 24.50 24.27 -41.07
CA HIS A 206 24.79 23.46 -39.89
C HIS A 206 23.52 22.76 -39.39
N ILE A 207 23.58 21.43 -39.28
CA ILE A 207 22.54 20.63 -38.63
C ILE A 207 22.65 20.77 -37.11
N ASP A 208 21.55 21.21 -36.48
CA ASP A 208 21.39 21.15 -35.03
C ASP A 208 20.77 19.81 -34.60
N LEU A 209 21.54 18.99 -33.87
CA LEU A 209 21.09 17.73 -33.25
C LEU A 209 21.04 17.80 -31.72
N SER A 210 21.12 19.01 -31.14
CA SER A 210 21.17 19.24 -29.69
C SER A 210 20.01 18.58 -28.93
N GLN A 211 18.81 18.61 -29.51
CA GLN A 211 17.63 17.97 -28.92
C GLN A 211 17.76 16.44 -28.90
N THR A 212 18.30 15.84 -29.96
CA THR A 212 18.57 14.40 -30.02
C THR A 212 19.60 14.01 -28.95
N TYR A 213 20.70 14.76 -28.82
CA TYR A 213 21.69 14.51 -27.78
C TYR A 213 21.11 14.70 -26.36
N SER A 214 20.30 15.73 -26.13
CA SER A 214 19.57 15.93 -24.87
C SER A 214 18.64 14.75 -24.54
N ASN A 215 17.92 14.23 -25.54
CA ASN A 215 17.07 13.06 -25.39
C ASN A 215 17.88 11.79 -25.06
N ILE A 216 19.06 11.61 -25.65
CA ILE A 216 19.96 10.50 -25.30
C ILE A 216 20.42 10.62 -23.84
N ARG A 217 20.83 11.80 -23.37
CA ARG A 217 21.20 12.00 -21.95
C ARG A 217 20.06 11.65 -21.00
N LYS A 218 18.83 12.09 -21.33
CA LYS A 218 17.62 11.74 -20.56
C LYS A 218 17.35 10.24 -20.57
N TYR A 219 17.50 9.59 -21.73
CA TYR A 219 17.31 8.16 -21.88
C TYR A 219 18.32 7.36 -21.05
N VAL A 220 19.61 7.73 -21.12
CA VAL A 220 20.68 7.11 -20.33
C VAL A 220 20.42 7.29 -18.84
N LEU A 221 20.12 8.51 -18.39
CA LEU A 221 19.81 8.81 -16.98
C LEU A 221 18.62 8.00 -16.46
N TYR A 222 17.57 7.84 -17.28
CA TYR A 222 16.42 7.00 -16.96
C TYR A 222 16.81 5.53 -16.82
N LYS A 223 17.64 5.00 -17.73
CA LYS A 223 18.05 3.59 -17.70
C LYS A 223 18.94 3.22 -16.51
N ILE A 224 19.70 4.17 -15.98
CA ILE A 224 20.57 3.97 -14.81
C ILE A 224 19.96 4.51 -13.51
N SER A 225 18.70 4.96 -13.51
CA SER A 225 18.10 5.61 -12.33
C SER A 225 18.01 4.68 -11.12
N SER A 226 17.78 3.39 -11.35
CA SER A 226 17.74 2.34 -10.31
C SER A 226 19.08 2.17 -9.59
N LEU A 227 20.21 2.42 -10.27
CA LEU A 227 21.52 2.46 -9.64
C LEU A 227 21.55 3.55 -8.57
N PHE A 228 20.95 4.72 -8.83
CA PHE A 228 20.83 5.81 -7.86
C PHE A 228 19.77 5.60 -6.78
N GLU A 229 19.19 4.41 -6.63
CA GLU A 229 18.34 4.05 -5.47
C GLU A 229 19.07 3.13 -4.47
N ASP A 230 20.22 2.56 -4.84
CA ASP A 230 21.01 1.67 -3.99
C ASP A 230 21.81 2.44 -2.90
N ASP A 231 21.43 2.24 -1.64
CA ASP A 231 22.07 2.88 -0.47
C ASP A 231 23.53 2.46 -0.23
N THR A 232 24.00 1.37 -0.86
CA THR A 232 25.41 0.97 -0.76
C THR A 232 26.36 1.89 -1.53
N ILE A 233 25.85 2.71 -2.47
CA ILE A 233 26.66 3.63 -3.29
C ILE A 233 27.18 4.83 -2.48
N ASP A 234 26.41 5.27 -1.48
CA ASP A 234 26.79 6.39 -0.61
C ASP A 234 27.92 6.02 0.37
N THR A 235 28.22 4.73 0.55
CA THR A 235 29.30 4.28 1.46
C THR A 235 30.71 4.54 0.92
N GLY A 236 30.84 4.81 -0.39
CA GLY A 236 32.15 4.98 -1.04
C GLY A 236 32.76 6.38 -0.95
N ILE A 237 32.05 7.40 -0.46
CA ILE A 237 32.55 8.79 -0.42
C ILE A 237 32.52 9.32 1.01
N LEU A 238 33.59 9.03 1.74
CA LEU A 238 33.78 9.51 3.11
C LEU A 238 34.38 10.93 3.07
N ILE A 239 33.61 11.93 3.53
CA ILE A 239 34.14 13.29 3.71
C ILE A 239 34.85 13.34 5.06
N THR A 240 36.18 13.42 5.03
CA THR A 240 37.00 13.52 6.25
C THR A 240 37.47 14.95 6.48
N PRO A 241 37.74 15.34 7.75
CA PRO A 241 38.29 16.65 8.05
C PRO A 241 39.65 16.85 7.40
N GLY A 242 39.92 18.04 6.88
CA GLY A 242 41.18 18.37 6.20
C GLY A 242 41.25 18.00 4.73
N MET A 243 40.22 17.33 4.16
CA MET A 243 40.14 17.17 2.71
C MET A 243 40.03 18.54 2.00
N SER A 244 40.62 18.64 0.81
CA SER A 244 40.37 19.73 -0.13
C SER A 244 39.20 19.37 -1.07
N ILE A 245 38.67 20.35 -1.81
CA ILE A 245 37.67 20.07 -2.85
C ILE A 245 38.27 19.17 -3.95
N SER A 246 39.57 19.29 -4.22
CA SER A 246 40.30 18.42 -5.16
C SER A 246 40.38 16.97 -4.68
N ASP A 247 40.60 16.74 -3.38
CA ASP A 247 40.60 15.39 -2.80
C ASP A 247 39.21 14.77 -2.93
N LEU A 248 38.18 15.56 -2.68
CA LEU A 248 36.80 15.12 -2.77
C LEU A 248 36.38 14.85 -4.22
N ARG A 249 36.82 15.66 -5.19
CA ARG A 249 36.70 15.36 -6.63
C ARG A 249 37.40 14.04 -6.97
N SER A 250 38.61 13.83 -6.46
CA SER A 250 39.37 12.59 -6.66
C SER A 250 38.61 11.39 -6.09
N SER A 251 37.99 11.52 -4.91
CA SER A 251 37.15 10.47 -4.31
C SER A 251 35.93 10.10 -5.15
N PHE A 252 35.32 11.05 -5.87
CA PHE A 252 34.26 10.75 -6.83
C PHE A 252 34.79 9.98 -8.05
N ILE A 253 35.95 10.39 -8.57
CA ILE A 253 36.59 9.74 -9.73
C ILE A 253 37.06 8.33 -9.38
N SER A 254 37.59 8.13 -8.17
CA SER A 254 38.14 6.86 -7.70
C SER A 254 37.12 5.94 -7.03
N ASN A 255 35.82 6.25 -7.08
CA ASN A 255 34.77 5.43 -6.46
C ASN A 255 34.57 4.13 -7.25
N SER A 256 35.41 3.14 -6.94
CA SER A 256 35.45 1.85 -7.61
C SER A 256 34.15 1.06 -7.46
N ILE A 257 33.46 1.19 -6.32
CA ILE A 257 32.18 0.52 -6.07
C ILE A 257 31.11 1.05 -7.04
N PHE A 258 30.96 2.37 -7.14
CA PHE A 258 30.02 2.99 -8.07
C PHE A 258 30.37 2.65 -9.52
N LEU A 259 31.62 2.84 -9.93
CA LEU A 259 32.05 2.63 -11.31
C LEU A 259 31.95 1.16 -11.73
N LYS A 260 32.23 0.20 -10.82
CA LYS A 260 32.04 -1.23 -11.10
C LYS A 260 30.58 -1.57 -11.34
N LYS A 261 29.68 -1.14 -10.44
CA LYS A 261 28.24 -1.35 -10.60
C LYS A 261 27.70 -0.66 -11.86
N LEU A 262 28.18 0.55 -12.15
CA LEU A 262 27.83 1.27 -13.36
C LEU A 262 28.25 0.51 -14.62
N ARG A 263 29.48 -0.02 -14.67
CA ARG A 263 29.96 -0.84 -15.81
C ARG A 263 29.10 -2.10 -16.01
N GLU A 264 28.79 -2.82 -14.93
CA GLU A 264 27.91 -3.99 -14.98
C GLU A 264 26.51 -3.62 -15.50
N HIS A 265 25.96 -2.49 -15.05
CA HIS A 265 24.64 -2.02 -15.46
C HIS A 265 24.63 -1.54 -16.93
N CYS A 266 25.68 -0.83 -17.36
CA CYS A 266 25.87 -0.42 -18.75
C CYS A 266 25.98 -1.65 -19.67
N GLY A 267 26.62 -2.72 -19.22
CA GLY A 267 26.68 -4.00 -19.94
C GLY A 267 25.29 -4.62 -20.16
N LYS A 268 24.40 -4.55 -19.16
CA LYS A 268 23.00 -4.99 -19.29
C LYS A 268 22.22 -4.09 -20.26
N ILE A 269 22.30 -2.78 -20.07
CA ILE A 269 21.61 -1.79 -20.92
C ILE A 269 22.04 -1.94 -22.40
N LYS A 270 23.33 -2.18 -22.67
CA LYS A 270 23.85 -2.43 -24.01
C LYS A 270 23.20 -3.66 -24.66
N LYS A 271 23.08 -4.77 -23.92
CA LYS A 271 22.40 -5.99 -24.40
C LYS A 271 20.93 -5.71 -24.68
N ASP A 272 20.26 -4.98 -23.79
CA ASP A 272 18.85 -4.61 -23.92
C ASP A 272 18.61 -3.72 -25.15
N ILE A 273 19.47 -2.72 -25.40
CA ILE A 273 19.34 -1.85 -26.57
C ILE A 273 19.52 -2.66 -27.85
N ARG A 274 20.49 -3.59 -27.90
CA ARG A 274 20.71 -4.45 -29.09
C ARG A 274 19.48 -5.27 -29.46
N VAL A 275 18.77 -5.84 -28.50
CA VAL A 275 17.52 -6.60 -28.74
C VAL A 275 16.28 -5.70 -28.90
N THR A 276 16.38 -4.41 -28.58
CA THR A 276 15.25 -3.47 -28.68
C THR A 276 14.92 -3.19 -30.16
N PRO A 277 13.64 -3.37 -30.58
CA PRO A 277 13.19 -3.01 -31.93
C PRO A 277 13.39 -1.53 -32.23
N ASN A 278 13.76 -1.22 -33.48
CA ASN A 278 14.07 0.14 -33.95
C ASN A 278 12.97 1.15 -33.60
N ASN A 279 11.70 0.79 -33.75
CA ASN A 279 10.57 1.69 -33.49
C ASN A 279 10.54 2.26 -32.06
N ASN A 280 11.11 1.55 -31.08
CA ASN A 280 11.14 1.99 -29.68
C ASN A 280 12.19 3.09 -29.41
N LEU A 281 13.20 3.23 -30.28
CA LEU A 281 14.25 4.26 -30.16
C LEU A 281 13.93 5.54 -30.96
N SER A 282 12.88 5.50 -31.79
CA SER A 282 12.46 6.63 -32.65
C SER A 282 12.14 7.93 -31.91
N ARG A 283 11.75 7.83 -30.63
CA ARG A 283 11.43 9.00 -29.79
C ARG A 283 12.66 9.72 -29.26
N ILE A 284 13.80 9.06 -29.29
CA ILE A 284 15.07 9.67 -28.89
C ILE A 284 15.51 10.65 -29.98
N PHE A 285 15.23 10.34 -31.25
CA PHE A 285 15.46 11.26 -32.36
C PHE A 285 14.48 12.44 -32.34
N GLN A 286 14.99 13.65 -32.52
CA GLN A 286 14.20 14.87 -32.60
C GLN A 286 13.14 14.84 -33.72
N SER A 287 12.02 15.50 -33.51
CA SER A 287 10.91 15.56 -34.48
C SER A 287 11.23 16.44 -35.67
N ASN A 288 11.91 17.56 -35.44
CA ASN A 288 12.34 18.50 -36.47
C ASN A 288 13.86 18.67 -36.41
N ILE A 289 14.50 18.68 -37.57
CA ILE A 289 15.90 19.10 -37.73
C ILE A 289 15.89 20.57 -38.14
N ILE A 290 16.64 21.39 -37.41
CA ILE A 290 16.85 22.81 -37.75
C ILE A 290 18.17 22.90 -38.53
N LEU A 291 18.10 23.52 -39.71
CA LEU A 291 19.25 23.85 -40.53
C LEU A 291 19.54 25.34 -40.39
N ASN A 292 20.69 25.68 -39.81
CA ASN A 292 21.15 27.06 -39.72
C ASN A 292 22.00 27.38 -40.94
N ASN A 293 21.57 28.34 -41.76
CA ASN A 293 22.35 28.79 -42.91
C ASN A 293 23.52 29.65 -42.41
N SER A 294 24.77 29.19 -42.58
CA SER A 294 25.96 29.87 -42.06
C SER A 294 26.43 31.04 -42.94
N GLY A 295 25.71 31.36 -44.03
CA GLY A 295 26.14 32.34 -45.03
C GLY A 295 25.98 33.82 -44.65
N TYR A 296 25.16 34.18 -43.65
CA TYR A 296 24.92 35.57 -43.29
C TYR A 296 24.76 35.71 -41.78
N LEU A 297 25.78 36.25 -41.11
CA LEU A 297 25.82 36.45 -39.65
C LEU A 297 24.77 37.43 -39.12
N ASN A 298 23.98 38.09 -39.98
CA ASN A 298 22.98 39.10 -39.60
C ASN A 298 21.61 38.98 -40.31
N SER A 299 21.22 37.83 -40.91
CA SER A 299 19.89 37.72 -41.53
C SER A 299 18.81 37.18 -40.58
N THR A 300 17.69 37.91 -40.51
CA THR A 300 16.40 37.53 -39.91
C THR A 300 15.63 36.50 -40.74
N GLU A 301 16.34 35.63 -41.48
CA GLU A 301 15.69 34.65 -42.35
C GLU A 301 15.15 33.43 -41.57
N PRO A 302 14.05 32.81 -42.04
CA PRO A 302 13.35 31.75 -41.33
C PRO A 302 14.21 30.48 -41.21
N LYS A 303 14.49 30.07 -39.97
CA LYS A 303 15.08 28.75 -39.64
C LYS A 303 14.32 27.65 -40.37
N ILE A 304 14.97 26.98 -41.31
CA ILE A 304 14.35 25.89 -42.09
C ILE A 304 14.21 24.67 -41.16
N ARG A 305 12.95 24.30 -40.88
CA ARG A 305 12.60 23.12 -40.10
C ARG A 305 12.27 21.97 -41.05
N PHE A 306 12.97 20.85 -40.89
CA PHE A 306 12.76 19.65 -41.67
C PHE A 306 12.21 18.52 -40.79
N GLN A 307 11.19 17.80 -41.26
CA GLN A 307 10.65 16.61 -40.60
C GLN A 307 11.18 15.33 -41.26
N PRO A 308 12.28 14.75 -40.73
CA PRO A 308 12.84 13.53 -41.27
C PRO A 308 11.93 12.30 -41.04
N LYS A 309 11.90 11.40 -42.03
CA LYS A 309 11.42 10.02 -41.83
C LYS A 309 12.36 9.31 -40.85
N LYS A 310 11.99 9.28 -39.57
CA LYS A 310 12.83 8.84 -38.45
C LYS A 310 13.43 7.45 -38.64
N ASP A 311 12.69 6.53 -39.25
CA ASP A 311 13.08 5.13 -39.46
C ASP A 311 14.44 4.98 -40.15
N ARG A 312 14.81 5.92 -41.02
CA ARG A 312 16.09 5.91 -41.74
C ARG A 312 17.32 6.15 -40.84
N PHE A 313 17.14 6.82 -39.71
CA PHE A 313 18.22 7.24 -38.81
C PHE A 313 18.34 6.34 -37.58
N ILE A 314 17.37 5.45 -37.35
CA ILE A 314 17.32 4.62 -36.14
C ILE A 314 18.50 3.66 -35.98
N PRO A 315 18.99 2.97 -37.03
CA PRO A 315 20.15 2.09 -36.87
C PRO A 315 21.38 2.84 -36.34
N ASP A 316 21.67 4.02 -36.90
CA ASP A 316 22.82 4.82 -36.46
C ASP A 316 22.60 5.41 -35.06
N LEU A 317 21.36 5.79 -34.74
CA LEU A 317 20.99 6.29 -33.41
C LEU A 317 21.16 5.20 -32.36
N LYS A 318 20.82 3.96 -32.71
CA LYS A 318 20.98 2.79 -31.84
C LYS A 318 22.45 2.54 -31.53
N GLU A 319 23.32 2.63 -32.53
CA GLU A 319 24.77 2.55 -32.31
C GLU A 319 25.29 3.73 -31.48
N LEU A 320 24.84 4.96 -31.72
CA LEU A 320 25.23 6.12 -30.91
C LEU A 320 24.85 5.96 -29.43
N ILE A 321 23.65 5.43 -29.14
CA ILE A 321 23.23 5.17 -27.76
C ILE A 321 24.08 4.05 -27.14
N ILE A 322 24.37 2.98 -27.89
CA ILE A 322 25.22 1.88 -27.41
C ILE A 322 26.63 2.39 -27.09
N ASP A 323 27.20 3.22 -27.94
CA ASP A 323 28.51 3.83 -27.72
C ASP A 323 28.49 4.74 -26.49
N THR A 324 27.49 5.64 -26.41
CA THR A 324 27.29 6.53 -25.25
C THR A 324 27.19 5.75 -23.94
N VAL A 325 26.43 4.65 -23.90
CA VAL A 325 26.29 3.80 -22.71
C VAL A 325 27.59 3.04 -22.40
N SER A 326 28.30 2.56 -23.42
CA SER A 326 29.55 1.82 -23.24
C SER A 326 30.65 2.72 -22.64
N ASN A 327 30.69 3.98 -23.07
CA ASN A 327 31.68 4.97 -22.64
C ASN A 327 31.25 5.75 -21.39
N LEU A 328 30.00 5.58 -20.93
CA LEU A 328 29.41 6.35 -19.83
C LEU A 328 30.27 6.43 -18.56
N PRO A 329 30.89 5.34 -18.05
CA PRO A 329 31.74 5.43 -16.86
C PRO A 329 32.91 6.41 -17.05
N ASN A 330 33.56 6.37 -18.21
CA ASN A 330 34.70 7.24 -18.51
C ASN A 330 34.23 8.68 -18.78
N SER A 331 33.08 8.85 -19.47
CA SER A 331 32.49 10.17 -19.70
C SER A 331 32.08 10.87 -18.40
N ILE A 332 31.57 10.12 -17.42
CA ILE A 332 31.25 10.66 -16.10
C ILE A 332 32.53 11.12 -15.38
N ILE A 333 33.60 10.31 -15.40
CA ILE A 333 34.89 10.69 -14.80
C ILE A 333 35.38 12.00 -15.41
N TYR A 334 35.41 12.07 -16.74
CA TYR A 334 35.85 13.24 -17.48
C TYR A 334 35.01 14.49 -17.19
N GLU A 335 33.68 14.34 -17.07
CA GLU A 335 32.83 15.47 -16.70
C GLU A 335 33.06 15.91 -15.25
N ILE A 336 33.26 14.98 -14.31
CA ILE A 336 33.57 15.30 -12.90
C ILE A 336 34.88 16.07 -12.77
N GLU A 337 35.90 15.74 -13.58
CA GLU A 337 37.17 16.48 -13.63
C GLU A 337 36.95 17.96 -13.97
N LYS A 338 35.95 18.27 -14.80
CA LYS A 338 35.59 19.62 -15.25
C LYS A 338 34.61 20.35 -14.34
N ILE A 339 33.98 19.70 -13.37
CA ILE A 339 32.99 20.36 -12.50
C ILE A 339 33.68 21.40 -11.64
N ASP A 340 33.25 22.65 -11.77
CA ASP A 340 33.70 23.77 -10.92
C ASP A 340 33.60 23.45 -9.41
N PRO A 341 34.63 23.75 -8.60
CA PRO A 341 34.65 23.47 -7.16
C PRO A 341 33.40 23.95 -6.40
N LYS A 342 32.81 25.10 -6.78
CA LYS A 342 31.58 25.61 -6.15
C LYS A 342 30.40 24.68 -6.38
N ASN A 343 30.28 24.11 -7.57
CA ASN A 343 29.23 23.15 -7.91
C ASN A 343 29.39 21.84 -7.14
N ILE A 344 30.63 21.37 -6.93
CA ILE A 344 30.90 20.21 -6.08
C ILE A 344 30.45 20.48 -4.64
N VAL A 345 30.80 21.63 -4.06
CA VAL A 345 30.37 22.01 -2.70
C VAL A 345 28.85 22.14 -2.61
N ASN A 346 28.20 22.86 -3.52
CA ASN A 346 26.74 23.04 -3.52
C ASN A 346 25.96 21.73 -3.73
N SER A 347 26.56 20.76 -4.42
CA SER A 347 25.96 19.44 -4.60
C SER A 347 25.94 18.63 -3.29
N LEU A 348 26.92 18.83 -2.40
CA LEU A 348 27.12 18.05 -1.19
C LEU A 348 26.72 18.75 0.11
N PHE A 349 26.70 20.08 0.12
CA PHE A 349 26.42 20.88 1.30
C PHE A 349 25.21 21.78 1.06
N SER A 350 24.53 22.14 2.14
CA SER A 350 23.41 23.09 2.14
C SER A 350 23.66 24.16 3.19
N GLY A 351 23.31 25.41 2.88
CA GLY A 351 23.45 26.52 3.82
C GLY A 351 22.43 26.44 4.95
N VAL A 352 22.88 26.26 6.18
CA VAL A 352 22.08 26.21 7.41
C VAL A 352 22.67 27.20 8.42
N HIS A 353 21.89 28.22 8.79
CA HIS A 353 22.27 29.25 9.77
C HIS A 353 23.64 29.90 9.53
N GLY A 354 23.99 30.10 8.25
CA GLY A 354 25.26 30.71 7.84
C GLY A 354 26.44 29.73 7.74
N VAL A 355 26.20 28.42 7.90
CA VAL A 355 27.21 27.36 7.73
C VAL A 355 26.78 26.36 6.68
N LEU A 356 27.71 25.94 5.82
CA LEU A 356 27.45 24.88 4.85
C LEU A 356 27.56 23.53 5.54
N VAL A 357 26.42 22.90 5.82
CA VAL A 357 26.36 21.58 6.45
C VAL A 357 26.16 20.48 5.41
N SER A 358 26.75 19.30 5.65
CA SER A 358 26.62 18.21 4.69
C SER A 358 25.16 17.78 4.51
N LYS A 359 24.78 17.48 3.27
CA LYS A 359 23.46 16.94 2.91
C LYS A 359 23.17 15.59 3.60
N SER A 360 24.23 14.83 3.90
CA SER A 360 24.18 13.62 4.72
C SER A 360 23.78 13.90 6.17
N LEU A 361 24.25 14.99 6.78
CA LEU A 361 23.78 15.44 8.10
C LEU A 361 22.26 15.69 8.07
N ILE A 362 21.78 16.43 7.08
CA ILE A 362 20.34 16.75 6.92
C ILE A 362 19.52 15.46 6.76
N LYS A 363 19.98 14.50 5.96
CA LYS A 363 19.34 13.17 5.78
C LYS A 363 19.23 12.44 7.13
N ASN A 364 20.30 12.40 7.92
CA ASN A 364 20.32 11.72 9.23
C ASN A 364 19.42 12.41 10.25
N ILE A 365 19.40 13.74 10.28
CA ILE A 365 18.51 14.47 11.19
C ILE A 365 17.04 14.29 10.77
N LYS A 366 16.74 14.21 9.46
CA LYS A 366 15.38 13.90 8.98
C LYS A 366 14.92 12.51 9.42
N LEU A 367 15.79 11.50 9.35
CA LEU A 367 15.50 10.15 9.89
C LEU A 367 15.26 10.18 11.41
N LEU A 368 16.06 10.96 12.14
CA LEU A 368 15.82 11.21 13.56
C LEU A 368 14.46 11.88 13.77
N PHE A 369 14.07 12.86 12.96
CA PHE A 369 12.77 13.51 13.07
C PHE A 369 11.61 12.54 12.86
N THR A 370 11.63 11.80 11.75
CA THR A 370 10.55 10.87 11.39
C THR A 370 10.36 9.80 12.46
N SER A 371 11.45 9.29 13.04
CA SER A 371 11.39 8.29 14.11
C SER A 371 10.90 8.85 15.47
N ASN A 372 10.99 10.16 15.72
CA ASN A 372 10.56 10.77 16.99
C ASN A 372 9.29 11.66 16.83
N ARG A 373 8.61 11.66 15.67
CA ARG A 373 7.47 12.56 15.39
C ARG A 373 6.32 12.41 16.39
N HIS A 374 5.99 11.17 16.79
CA HIS A 374 4.88 10.89 17.71
C HIS A 374 5.18 11.28 19.17
N GLU A 375 6.45 11.37 19.56
CA GLU A 375 6.86 11.70 20.95
C GLU A 375 6.61 13.19 21.27
N PHE A 376 6.54 14.06 20.25
CA PHE A 376 6.48 15.52 20.42
C PHE A 376 5.20 16.18 19.86
N GLU A 377 4.34 15.46 19.15
CA GLU A 377 3.03 15.96 18.71
C GLU A 377 2.11 16.29 19.92
N PHE A 378 2.38 15.68 21.08
CA PHE A 378 1.72 15.97 22.37
C PHE A 378 2.34 17.13 23.17
N ALA A 379 3.60 17.50 22.90
CA ALA A 379 4.35 18.48 23.70
C ALA A 379 3.95 19.95 23.44
N ASN A 380 3.23 20.21 22.34
CA ASN A 380 2.81 21.57 21.95
C ASN A 380 1.66 22.16 22.80
N LYS A 381 1.13 21.44 23.79
CA LYS A 381 0.05 21.95 24.67
C LYS A 381 0.53 22.53 26.01
N ARG A 382 1.74 22.22 26.50
CA ARG A 382 2.38 22.87 27.67
C ARG A 382 3.90 22.81 27.53
N SER A 383 4.51 23.96 27.19
CA SER A 383 5.94 24.08 26.85
C SER A 383 6.90 23.98 28.04
N TYR A 384 6.41 24.10 29.27
CA TYR A 384 7.26 24.14 30.48
C TYR A 384 7.60 22.75 31.03
N ASP A 385 6.74 21.74 30.89
CA ASP A 385 6.95 20.40 31.48
C ASP A 385 7.85 19.47 30.65
N ASN A 386 8.27 19.89 29.44
CA ASN A 386 8.96 19.03 28.47
C ASN A 386 10.46 19.35 28.26
N LEU A 387 11.07 20.17 29.12
CA LEU A 387 12.47 20.60 28.98
C LEU A 387 13.46 19.42 28.93
N ASN A 388 13.22 18.38 29.74
CA ASN A 388 14.06 17.16 29.74
C ASN A 388 14.00 16.40 28.42
N SER A 389 12.82 16.32 27.79
CA SER A 389 12.65 15.67 26.49
C SER A 389 13.38 16.44 25.38
N PHE A 390 13.32 17.77 25.43
CA PHE A 390 14.08 18.62 24.51
C PHE A 390 15.60 18.51 24.74
N ASN A 391 16.08 18.46 25.98
CA ASN A 391 17.51 18.26 26.28
C ASN A 391 18.01 16.87 25.80
N LYS A 392 17.21 15.82 25.99
CA LYS A 392 17.53 14.47 25.48
C LYS A 392 17.60 14.44 23.96
N LEU A 393 16.67 15.11 23.28
CA LEU A 393 16.66 15.21 21.82
C LEU A 393 17.81 16.07 21.30
N LEU A 394 18.11 17.18 21.97
CA LEU A 394 19.27 18.03 21.70
C LEU A 394 20.57 17.23 21.78
N GLY A 395 20.72 16.36 22.79
CA GLY A 395 21.87 15.45 22.88
C GLY A 395 21.96 14.45 21.71
N LYS A 396 20.82 13.94 21.22
CA LYS A 396 20.80 13.10 20.01
C LYS A 396 21.21 13.88 18.76
N ILE A 397 20.70 15.11 18.59
CA ILE A 397 21.06 15.99 17.46
C ILE A 397 22.55 16.32 17.53
N ALA A 398 23.07 16.72 18.68
CA ALA A 398 24.49 17.02 18.88
C ALA A 398 25.40 15.83 18.57
N ASN A 399 25.01 14.62 18.96
CA ASN A 399 25.77 13.41 18.63
C ASN A 399 25.80 13.11 17.12
N ILE A 400 24.79 13.54 16.37
CA ILE A 400 24.82 13.46 14.90
C ILE A 400 25.72 14.59 14.37
N VAL A 401 25.48 15.85 14.76
CA VAL A 401 26.25 17.01 14.29
C VAL A 401 27.76 16.81 14.51
N ARG A 402 28.17 16.26 15.66
CA ARG A 402 29.58 15.98 15.99
C ARG A 402 30.28 15.02 15.01
N LYS A 403 29.53 14.17 14.30
CA LYS A 403 30.06 13.16 13.37
C LYS A 403 30.19 13.63 11.93
N PHE A 404 29.62 14.78 11.57
CA PHE A 404 29.60 15.24 10.19
C PHE A 404 30.42 16.51 10.00
N CYS A 405 31.24 16.51 8.95
CA CYS A 405 32.00 17.69 8.55
C CYS A 405 31.05 18.82 8.08
N ILE A 406 31.47 20.06 8.36
CA ILE A 406 30.93 21.30 7.82
C ILE A 406 31.96 21.93 6.90
N PHE A 407 31.50 22.73 5.93
CA PHE A 407 32.36 23.44 5.00
C PHE A 407 32.44 24.93 5.37
N HIS A 408 33.66 25.41 5.61
CA HIS A 408 33.97 26.83 5.83
C HIS A 408 35.43 27.11 5.42
N ASP A 409 35.64 27.35 4.12
CA ASP A 409 36.97 27.45 3.48
C ASP A 409 37.79 26.14 3.53
N GLY A 410 37.12 25.02 3.74
CA GLY A 410 37.69 23.69 3.97
C GLY A 410 36.72 22.79 4.73
N PHE A 411 36.98 21.48 4.80
CA PHE A 411 36.14 20.54 5.56
C PHE A 411 36.65 20.37 6.99
N PHE A 412 35.82 20.73 7.97
CA PHE A 412 36.16 20.70 9.39
C PHE A 412 35.09 19.97 10.21
N LEU A 413 35.48 19.41 11.36
CA LEU A 413 34.49 19.04 12.38
C LEU A 413 34.10 20.29 13.17
N PRO A 414 32.81 20.48 13.48
CA PRO A 414 32.38 21.54 14.37
C PRO A 414 33.00 21.35 15.76
N ASP A 415 33.47 22.43 16.36
CA ASP A 415 33.86 22.43 17.78
C ASP A 415 32.63 22.30 18.69
N GLU A 416 32.82 22.07 19.99
CA GLU A 416 31.69 21.77 20.87
C GLU A 416 30.71 22.96 21.01
N SER A 417 31.22 24.20 20.95
CA SER A 417 30.37 25.40 20.89
C SER A 417 29.51 25.46 19.63
N THR A 418 30.09 25.14 18.47
CA THR A 418 29.39 25.09 17.18
C THR A 418 28.39 23.93 17.17
N VAL A 419 28.76 22.78 17.71
CA VAL A 419 27.85 21.61 17.88
C VAL A 419 26.65 22.01 18.72
N GLU A 420 26.86 22.63 19.88
CA GLU A 420 25.78 23.02 20.79
C GLU A 420 24.85 24.03 20.11
N GLN A 421 25.41 25.11 19.55
CA GLN A 421 24.61 26.19 18.96
C GLN A 421 23.87 25.73 17.70
N LEU A 422 24.54 24.99 16.79
CA LEU A 422 23.93 24.43 15.59
C LEU A 422 22.82 23.43 15.96
N SER A 423 23.04 22.60 16.99
CA SER A 423 22.03 21.65 17.46
C SER A 423 20.79 22.35 18.02
N LYS A 424 20.96 23.46 18.76
CA LYS A 424 19.83 24.27 19.26
C LYS A 424 19.03 24.88 18.11
N TYR A 425 19.71 25.37 17.09
CA TYR A 425 19.06 25.97 15.92
C TYR A 425 18.32 24.93 15.08
N LEU A 426 18.95 23.77 14.83
CA LEU A 426 18.31 22.65 14.14
C LEU A 426 17.08 22.15 14.90
N LEU A 427 17.16 22.00 16.22
CA LEU A 427 16.01 21.63 17.06
C LEU A 427 14.86 22.64 16.92
N SER A 428 15.18 23.93 16.90
CA SER A 428 14.20 25.00 16.70
C SER A 428 13.56 24.99 15.31
N ASP A 429 14.33 24.76 14.26
CA ASP A 429 13.78 24.63 12.90
C ASP A 429 12.82 23.44 12.78
N MET A 430 13.10 22.34 13.49
CA MET A 430 12.32 21.11 13.42
C MET A 430 11.00 21.17 14.19
N TYR A 431 11.01 21.79 15.38
CA TYR A 431 9.87 21.75 16.31
C TYR A 431 9.28 23.13 16.62
N GLY A 432 9.77 24.20 16.00
CA GLY A 432 9.31 25.56 16.26
C GLY A 432 9.63 26.06 17.66
N VAL A 433 10.70 25.55 18.29
CA VAL A 433 11.12 25.98 19.63
C VAL A 433 11.58 27.43 19.57
N SER A 434 10.95 28.30 20.36
CA SER A 434 11.31 29.73 20.42
C SER A 434 12.79 29.93 20.76
N SER A 435 13.45 30.90 20.14
CA SER A 435 14.83 31.28 20.47
C SER A 435 15.00 31.73 21.93
N LYS A 436 13.93 32.23 22.57
CA LYS A 436 13.91 32.53 24.02
C LYS A 436 14.19 31.28 24.89
N PHE A 437 13.95 30.09 24.35
CA PHE A 437 14.20 28.81 25.03
C PHE A 437 15.64 28.30 24.86
N HIS A 438 16.44 28.86 23.94
CA HIS A 438 17.82 28.42 23.71
C HIS A 438 18.70 28.54 24.96
N LYS A 439 18.46 29.55 25.81
CA LYS A 439 19.17 29.77 27.08
C LYS A 439 18.82 28.72 28.16
N LYS A 440 17.67 28.05 28.05
CA LYS A 440 17.22 27.03 29.01
C LYS A 440 17.61 25.61 28.60
N LEU A 441 17.96 25.43 27.33
CA LEU A 441 18.42 24.16 26.79
C LEU A 441 19.90 23.98 27.13
N ASN A 442 20.19 22.92 27.87
CA ASN A 442 21.54 22.56 28.25
C ASN A 442 21.90 21.24 27.58
N LEU A 443 23.02 21.24 26.84
CA LEU A 443 23.64 19.98 26.43
C LEU A 443 24.10 19.27 27.72
N LEU A 444 23.50 18.13 28.04
CA LEU A 444 23.98 17.32 29.16
C LEU A 444 25.42 16.89 28.83
N ASN A 445 26.40 17.44 29.53
CA ASN A 445 27.79 17.04 29.42
C ASN A 445 27.87 15.52 29.62
N GLN A 446 28.14 14.80 28.54
CA GLN A 446 28.61 13.43 28.67
C GLN A 446 29.94 13.52 29.41
N ASN A 447 30.09 12.78 30.51
CA ASN A 447 31.39 12.55 31.14
C ASN A 447 32.35 12.06 30.05
N ILE A 448 33.21 12.96 29.59
CA ILE A 448 34.36 12.63 28.76
C ILE A 448 35.26 11.80 29.67
N GLN A 449 35.30 10.48 29.46
CA GLN A 449 36.41 9.68 29.94
C GLN A 449 37.67 10.30 29.35
N LYS A 450 38.48 10.93 30.21
CA LYS A 450 39.84 11.33 29.85
C LYS A 450 40.59 10.10 29.31
N PRO A 451 41.42 10.23 28.27
CA PRO A 451 42.30 9.13 27.86
C PRO A 451 43.24 8.86 29.03
N GLN A 452 43.17 7.65 29.59
CA GLN A 452 44.17 7.17 30.54
C GLN A 452 45.50 7.09 29.78
N GLY A 453 46.51 7.81 30.28
CA GLY A 453 47.84 7.86 29.70
C GLY A 453 48.47 6.48 29.57
N SER A 454 49.30 6.32 28.54
CA SER A 454 50.17 5.17 28.35
C SER A 454 51.05 4.97 29.59
N ILE A 455 51.02 3.76 30.13
CA ILE A 455 52.13 3.21 30.90
C ILE A 455 52.68 2.08 30.04
N ASP A 456 53.70 2.41 29.26
CA ASP A 456 54.67 1.43 28.80
C ASP A 456 55.58 1.07 29.98
N ASN A 457 56.08 -0.16 29.95
CA ASN A 457 57.06 -0.81 30.82
C ASN A 457 56.48 -1.48 32.08
N VAL A 458 56.41 -2.82 32.08
CA VAL A 458 57.39 -3.69 32.75
C VAL A 458 57.27 -5.13 32.20
N ASN A 459 58.34 -5.53 31.51
CA ASN A 459 59.03 -6.82 31.47
C ASN A 459 58.48 -8.09 32.16
N LEU A 460 58.68 -9.18 31.39
CA LEU A 460 59.28 -10.48 31.75
C LEU A 460 58.43 -11.61 32.34
N LYS A 461 58.60 -12.73 31.62
CA LYS A 461 58.81 -14.13 32.06
C LYS A 461 57.62 -15.09 32.06
N SER A 462 57.65 -15.90 31.01
CA SER A 462 57.41 -17.35 31.03
C SER A 462 57.81 -18.01 32.35
N ASN A 463 56.97 -18.91 32.84
CA ASN A 463 57.43 -20.21 33.28
C ASN A 463 56.31 -21.26 33.17
N TYR A 464 56.75 -22.41 32.68
CA TYR A 464 56.06 -23.67 32.53
C TYR A 464 55.55 -24.23 33.86
N THR A 465 54.46 -24.99 33.79
CA THR A 465 54.49 -26.37 34.27
C THR A 465 53.56 -27.24 33.43
N LYS A 466 54.19 -28.19 32.73
CA LYS A 466 53.58 -29.43 32.27
C LYS A 466 53.02 -30.16 33.48
N ASP A 467 51.83 -30.74 33.33
CA ASP A 467 51.65 -32.13 33.73
C ASP A 467 50.88 -32.87 32.63
N MET A 468 51.48 -33.99 32.26
CA MET A 468 51.05 -34.90 31.21
C MET A 468 50.90 -36.27 31.88
N THR A 469 49.69 -36.79 31.98
CA THR A 469 49.44 -38.22 32.15
C THR A 469 48.13 -38.60 31.45
N THR A 470 48.29 -39.30 30.34
CA THR A 470 47.30 -40.07 29.56
C THR A 470 47.02 -41.44 30.22
N PRO A 471 46.20 -42.34 29.65
CA PRO A 471 44.73 -42.40 29.58
C PRO A 471 44.22 -43.73 30.21
N ILE A 472 42.90 -44.05 30.12
CA ILE A 472 42.31 -45.39 29.83
C ILE A 472 40.88 -45.55 30.45
N THR A 473 39.90 -45.53 29.54
CA THR A 473 38.58 -46.22 29.45
C THR A 473 37.73 -46.55 30.70
N ARG A 474 36.43 -46.16 30.66
CA ARG A 474 35.29 -47.04 30.27
C ARG A 474 33.97 -46.25 30.19
N ASP A 475 33.10 -46.74 29.32
CA ASP A 475 31.75 -46.28 28.94
C ASP A 475 30.82 -45.87 30.09
N THR A 476 30.03 -44.79 29.90
CA THR A 476 28.59 -44.81 29.54
C THR A 476 28.01 -43.38 29.40
N ASP A 477 26.97 -43.26 28.56
CA ASP A 477 26.05 -42.12 28.37
C ASP A 477 26.50 -40.87 27.61
N GLN A 478 26.50 -40.99 26.27
CA GLN A 478 26.18 -39.86 25.38
C GLN A 478 24.69 -39.52 25.46
N SER A 479 24.27 -38.70 26.41
CA SER A 479 22.95 -38.06 26.37
C SER A 479 22.86 -36.73 27.12
N LYS A 480 23.78 -35.79 26.86
CA LYS A 480 23.49 -34.36 27.07
C LYS A 480 23.98 -33.55 25.88
N GLN A 481 23.05 -33.19 24.98
CA GLN A 481 23.24 -32.02 24.13
C GLN A 481 23.55 -30.84 25.04
N GLU A 482 24.79 -30.37 25.07
CA GLU A 482 25.11 -29.07 25.69
C GLU A 482 24.28 -28.00 24.98
N THR A 483 23.30 -27.43 25.68
CA THR A 483 22.45 -26.36 25.18
C THR A 483 23.33 -25.13 24.91
N MET A 484 23.52 -24.80 23.63
CA MET A 484 24.25 -23.58 23.23
C MET A 484 23.48 -22.33 23.67
N THR A 485 23.83 -21.81 24.85
CA THR A 485 23.30 -20.57 25.42
C THR A 485 24.33 -19.45 25.25
N LYS A 486 23.87 -18.25 24.88
CA LYS A 486 24.74 -17.07 24.74
C LYS A 486 24.15 -15.88 25.50
N GLU A 487 24.97 -15.21 26.30
CA GLU A 487 24.63 -13.94 26.92
C GLU A 487 24.95 -12.77 25.98
N PHE A 488 23.99 -11.88 25.78
CA PHE A 488 24.12 -10.75 24.87
C PHE A 488 24.23 -9.44 25.65
N GLY A 489 25.29 -8.68 25.36
CA GLY A 489 25.44 -7.32 25.87
C GLY A 489 24.46 -6.37 25.21
N LEU A 490 23.25 -6.23 25.76
CA LEU A 490 22.26 -5.20 25.39
C LEU A 490 22.74 -3.80 25.86
N LYS A 491 23.91 -3.35 25.37
CA LYS A 491 24.60 -2.12 25.82
C LYS A 491 23.98 -0.82 25.29
N LYS A 492 23.02 -0.88 24.36
CA LYS A 492 22.35 0.31 23.81
C LYS A 492 21.12 0.67 24.68
N PRO A 493 20.83 1.97 24.89
CA PRO A 493 19.65 2.38 25.65
C PRO A 493 18.37 1.89 24.94
N TYR A 494 17.44 1.36 25.74
CA TYR A 494 16.11 0.93 25.28
C TYR A 494 15.47 1.95 24.34
N ARG A 495 15.04 1.47 23.16
CA ARG A 495 14.29 2.25 22.17
C ARG A 495 13.00 1.52 21.88
N LYS A 496 11.87 2.21 22.04
CA LYS A 496 10.57 1.60 21.79
C LYS A 496 10.49 1.09 20.34
N THR A 497 10.16 -0.19 20.17
CA THR A 497 9.97 -0.81 18.86
C THR A 497 8.50 -1.18 18.69
N ASN A 498 7.92 -0.93 17.52
CA ASN A 498 6.56 -1.39 17.23
C ASN A 498 6.59 -2.90 16.93
N LEU A 499 6.44 -3.73 17.97
CA LEU A 499 6.49 -5.19 17.87
C LEU A 499 5.50 -5.74 16.84
N LEU A 500 4.26 -5.25 16.85
CA LEU A 500 3.13 -5.79 16.09
C LEU A 500 2.98 -5.15 14.69
N SER A 501 4.07 -4.65 14.10
CA SER A 501 4.02 -4.16 12.73
C SER A 501 3.88 -5.32 11.74
N ALA A 502 3.16 -5.13 10.63
CA ALA A 502 2.95 -6.16 9.61
C ALA A 502 4.27 -6.73 9.02
N GLY A 503 5.36 -5.94 9.04
CA GLY A 503 6.69 -6.43 8.65
C GLY A 503 7.27 -7.47 9.62
N ASN A 504 7.00 -7.30 10.92
CA ASN A 504 7.53 -8.14 11.98
C ASN A 504 6.76 -9.46 12.15
N THR A 505 5.47 -9.47 11.78
CA THR A 505 4.61 -10.67 11.86
C THR A 505 4.61 -11.50 10.59
N SER A 506 5.00 -10.92 9.45
CA SER A 506 5.04 -11.62 8.16
C SER A 506 5.98 -12.83 8.15
N ASN A 507 5.50 -13.97 7.66
CA ASN A 507 6.26 -15.23 7.63
C ASN A 507 7.03 -15.44 6.32
N ILE A 508 7.90 -16.46 6.28
CA ILE A 508 8.73 -16.77 5.12
C ILE A 508 7.90 -17.11 3.86
N TYR A 509 6.74 -17.77 4.02
CA TYR A 509 5.86 -18.13 2.91
C TYR A 509 5.20 -16.88 2.30
N GLU A 510 4.76 -15.92 3.11
CA GLU A 510 4.26 -14.63 2.63
C GLU A 510 5.35 -13.79 1.95
N CYS A 511 6.60 -13.89 2.42
CA CYS A 511 7.74 -13.29 1.75
C CYS A 511 7.99 -13.92 0.38
N ALA A 512 7.78 -15.24 0.24
CA ALA A 512 7.86 -15.94 -1.04
C ALA A 512 6.77 -15.46 -2.00
N ILE A 513 5.51 -15.33 -1.55
CA ILE A 513 4.39 -14.85 -2.38
C ILE A 513 4.68 -13.47 -2.99
N LYS A 514 5.32 -12.57 -2.24
CA LYS A 514 5.69 -11.23 -2.73
C LYS A 514 6.68 -11.27 -3.91
N LYS A 515 7.41 -12.38 -4.09
CA LYS A 515 8.44 -12.56 -5.12
C LYS A 515 8.05 -13.48 -6.27
N ILE A 516 7.02 -14.31 -6.11
CA ILE A 516 6.54 -15.23 -7.15
C ILE A 516 6.40 -14.51 -8.49
N SER A 517 6.98 -15.09 -9.53
CA SER A 517 6.79 -14.60 -10.89
C SER A 517 5.36 -14.88 -11.36
N ILE A 518 4.68 -13.83 -11.83
CA ILE A 518 3.30 -13.88 -12.31
C ILE A 518 3.33 -13.91 -13.83
N ASP A 519 2.46 -14.73 -14.44
CA ASP A 519 2.32 -14.83 -15.91
C ASP A 519 3.56 -15.40 -16.61
N ASN A 520 4.14 -16.48 -16.07
CA ASN A 520 5.36 -17.11 -16.62
C ASN A 520 5.21 -17.62 -18.06
N ASN A 521 3.99 -17.98 -18.46
CA ASN A 521 3.65 -18.41 -19.82
C ASN A 521 3.25 -17.24 -20.73
N PHE A 522 3.29 -15.99 -20.23
CA PHE A 522 2.87 -14.78 -20.93
C PHE A 522 1.42 -14.77 -21.43
N ARG A 523 0.56 -15.68 -20.95
CA ARG A 523 -0.81 -15.86 -21.44
C ARG A 523 -1.67 -14.62 -21.19
N PHE A 524 -1.53 -13.97 -20.03
CA PHE A 524 -2.26 -12.72 -19.77
C PHE A 524 -1.71 -11.58 -20.61
N LYS A 525 -0.39 -11.48 -20.76
CA LYS A 525 0.25 -10.51 -21.67
C LYS A 525 -0.26 -10.65 -23.11
N ASP A 526 -0.40 -11.87 -23.61
CA ASP A 526 -0.91 -12.15 -24.95
C ASP A 526 -2.39 -11.76 -25.10
N ASN A 527 -3.23 -12.06 -24.10
CA ASN A 527 -4.62 -11.60 -24.09
C ASN A 527 -4.72 -10.05 -24.09
N VAL A 528 -3.84 -9.37 -23.36
CA VAL A 528 -3.75 -7.90 -23.39
C VAL A 528 -3.36 -7.41 -24.78
N LEU A 529 -2.44 -8.11 -25.45
CA LEU A 529 -2.00 -7.79 -26.81
C LEU A 529 -3.06 -8.05 -27.86
N GLU A 530 -3.91 -9.05 -27.69
CA GLU A 530 -5.02 -9.32 -28.58
C GLU A 530 -6.09 -8.20 -28.47
N GLU A 531 -6.54 -7.91 -27.24
CA GLU A 531 -7.61 -6.92 -27.00
C GLU A 531 -7.22 -5.47 -27.29
N LEU A 532 -5.93 -5.16 -27.11
CA LEU A 532 -5.37 -3.82 -27.34
C LEU A 532 -4.59 -3.74 -28.65
N GLY A 533 -4.39 -4.85 -29.36
CA GLY A 533 -3.47 -4.96 -30.49
C GLY A 533 -3.75 -3.99 -31.62
N ALA A 534 -5.02 -3.88 -32.05
CA ALA A 534 -5.41 -2.92 -33.08
C ALA A 534 -5.11 -1.47 -32.64
N TYR A 535 -5.34 -1.14 -31.37
CA TYR A 535 -5.14 0.20 -30.83
C TYR A 535 -3.66 0.53 -30.58
N ILE A 536 -2.87 -0.48 -30.25
CA ILE A 536 -1.40 -0.40 -30.16
C ILE A 536 -0.83 -0.15 -31.56
N THR A 537 -1.31 -0.90 -32.55
CA THR A 537 -0.84 -0.81 -33.93
C THR A 537 -1.20 0.53 -34.57
N THR A 538 -2.43 1.04 -34.37
CA THR A 538 -2.84 2.35 -34.92
C THR A 538 -2.08 3.52 -34.32
N ARG A 539 -1.51 3.37 -33.12
CA ARG A 539 -0.63 4.37 -32.49
C ARG A 539 0.85 4.17 -32.79
N GLY A 540 1.21 3.23 -33.65
CA GLY A 540 2.62 2.93 -34.00
C GLY A 540 3.43 2.34 -32.85
N LEU A 541 2.77 1.78 -31.82
CA LEU A 541 3.42 1.16 -30.66
C LEU A 541 3.81 -0.30 -30.95
N THR A 542 4.96 -0.74 -30.44
CA THR A 542 5.37 -2.16 -30.59
C THR A 542 4.72 -3.04 -29.54
N LYS A 543 4.14 -4.16 -29.98
CA LYS A 543 3.51 -5.19 -29.13
C LYS A 543 4.43 -5.69 -27.99
N SER A 544 5.73 -5.79 -28.21
CA SER A 544 6.68 -6.29 -27.20
C SER A 544 6.93 -5.35 -26.01
N SER A 545 6.49 -4.09 -26.08
CA SER A 545 6.86 -3.05 -25.11
C SER A 545 5.85 -2.80 -23.98
N ILE A 546 4.80 -3.63 -23.86
CA ILE A 546 3.81 -3.50 -22.77
C ILE A 546 4.45 -3.79 -21.41
N ASN A 547 4.37 -2.83 -20.50
CA ASN A 547 4.74 -3.01 -19.10
C ASN A 547 3.48 -3.33 -18.26
N LEU A 548 3.37 -4.56 -17.75
CA LEU A 548 2.28 -5.03 -16.87
C LEU A 548 2.70 -5.15 -15.40
N SER A 549 3.87 -4.64 -15.01
CA SER A 549 4.42 -4.80 -13.64
C SER A 549 3.46 -4.34 -12.54
N THR A 550 2.73 -3.23 -12.73
CA THR A 550 1.73 -2.78 -11.76
C THR A 550 0.58 -3.78 -11.64
N THR A 551 0.06 -4.28 -12.76
CA THR A 551 -0.99 -5.32 -12.76
C THR A 551 -0.49 -6.58 -12.06
N TYR A 552 0.72 -7.05 -12.36
CA TYR A 552 1.31 -8.22 -11.69
C TYR A 552 1.55 -7.99 -10.19
N SER A 553 1.98 -6.79 -9.79
CA SER A 553 2.10 -6.42 -8.37
C SER A 553 0.73 -6.40 -7.68
N ASN A 554 -0.31 -5.91 -8.36
CA ASN A 554 -1.67 -5.93 -7.85
C ASN A 554 -2.20 -7.37 -7.73
N VAL A 555 -1.86 -8.26 -8.67
CA VAL A 555 -2.17 -9.70 -8.58
C VAL A 555 -1.49 -10.32 -7.36
N ARG A 556 -0.18 -10.11 -7.16
CA ARG A 556 0.53 -10.61 -5.96
C ARG A 556 -0.10 -10.11 -4.67
N LYS A 557 -0.46 -8.81 -4.63
CA LYS A 557 -1.14 -8.23 -3.46
C LYS A 557 -2.49 -8.89 -3.22
N TYR A 558 -3.31 -9.03 -4.27
CA TYR A 558 -4.61 -9.68 -4.16
C TYR A 558 -4.49 -11.14 -3.71
N VAL A 559 -3.56 -11.90 -4.27
CA VAL A 559 -3.29 -13.29 -3.88
C VAL A 559 -2.82 -13.37 -2.43
N LEU A 560 -1.89 -12.51 -2.02
CA LEU A 560 -1.42 -12.43 -0.64
C LEU A 560 -2.56 -12.11 0.32
N ASP A 561 -3.40 -11.11 0.02
CA ASP A 561 -4.53 -10.71 0.86
C ASP A 561 -5.57 -11.84 1.01
N LYS A 562 -5.74 -12.68 -0.01
CA LYS A 562 -6.66 -13.83 0.04
C LYS A 562 -6.08 -15.06 0.72
N ILE A 563 -4.77 -15.27 0.63
CA ILE A 563 -4.13 -16.50 1.12
C ILE A 563 -3.45 -16.34 2.48
N SER A 564 -3.02 -15.13 2.87
CA SER A 564 -2.38 -14.84 4.16
C SER A 564 -3.16 -15.35 5.38
N PRO A 565 -4.51 -15.25 5.45
CA PRO A 565 -5.27 -15.83 6.56
C PRO A 565 -5.11 -17.35 6.67
N TYR A 566 -5.16 -18.06 5.54
CA TYR A 566 -4.99 -19.52 5.49
C TYR A 566 -3.55 -19.94 5.84
N ILE A 567 -2.54 -19.17 5.40
CA ILE A 567 -1.15 -19.40 5.79
C ILE A 567 -0.98 -19.20 7.30
N SER A 568 -1.55 -18.14 7.85
CA SER A 568 -1.47 -17.85 9.29
C SER A 568 -2.08 -18.98 10.12
N ASP A 569 -3.25 -19.48 9.71
CA ASP A 569 -3.91 -20.64 10.33
C ASP A 569 -3.07 -21.92 10.21
N ALA A 570 -2.59 -22.26 9.02
CA ALA A 570 -1.77 -23.45 8.80
C ALA A 570 -0.50 -23.45 9.66
N ILE A 571 0.21 -22.32 9.74
CA ILE A 571 1.45 -22.19 10.51
C ILE A 571 1.23 -22.44 12.01
N THR A 572 0.06 -22.11 12.57
CA THR A 572 -0.18 -22.32 14.02
C THR A 572 0.04 -23.78 14.47
N THR A 573 -0.16 -24.73 13.57
CA THR A 573 -0.05 -26.18 13.85
C THR A 573 1.08 -26.87 13.09
N THR A 574 1.70 -26.18 12.13
CA THR A 574 2.68 -26.77 11.20
C THR A 574 3.98 -25.98 11.08
N ASP A 575 4.23 -24.98 11.94
CA ASP A 575 5.48 -24.20 11.87
C ASP A 575 6.72 -25.10 12.01
N VAL A 576 7.79 -24.76 11.30
CA VAL A 576 9.05 -25.52 11.40
C VAL A 576 9.74 -25.15 12.71
N LEU A 577 10.06 -26.16 13.51
CA LEU A 577 10.84 -25.98 14.74
C LEU A 577 12.26 -25.53 14.38
N ILE A 578 12.65 -24.35 14.83
CA ILE A 578 14.02 -23.86 14.72
C ILE A 578 14.76 -24.31 15.96
N THR A 579 15.83 -25.09 15.80
CA THR A 579 16.71 -25.50 16.90
C THR A 579 18.04 -24.73 16.85
N PRO A 580 18.70 -24.51 17.99
CA PRO A 580 20.07 -23.99 18.00
C PRO A 580 21.01 -24.84 17.15
N GLY A 581 22.00 -24.20 16.53
CA GLY A 581 23.02 -24.88 15.72
C GLY A 581 22.61 -25.21 14.27
N ILE A 582 21.33 -25.16 13.92
CA ILE A 582 20.89 -25.30 12.53
C ILE A 582 21.40 -24.12 11.68
N SER A 583 21.83 -24.39 10.44
CA SER A 583 22.23 -23.35 9.49
C SER A 583 21.02 -22.67 8.82
N LEU A 584 21.19 -21.43 8.35
CA LEU A 584 20.13 -20.73 7.61
C LEU A 584 19.73 -21.46 6.30
N SER A 585 20.68 -22.16 5.67
CA SER A 585 20.41 -22.92 4.44
C SER A 585 19.55 -24.15 4.74
N ASP A 586 19.82 -24.85 5.84
CA ASP A 586 19.01 -26.00 6.29
C ASP A 586 17.60 -25.55 6.69
N LEU A 587 17.46 -24.36 7.28
CA LEU A 587 16.13 -23.78 7.53
C LEU A 587 15.35 -23.58 6.23
N ALA A 588 15.96 -22.97 5.21
CA ALA A 588 15.28 -22.80 3.92
C ALA A 588 14.82 -24.14 3.33
N TYR A 589 15.65 -25.18 3.45
CA TYR A 589 15.28 -26.54 3.04
C TYR A 589 14.11 -27.11 3.86
N ASN A 590 14.14 -26.98 5.19
CA ASN A 590 13.09 -27.49 6.07
C ASN A 590 11.75 -26.78 5.82
N PHE A 591 11.77 -25.45 5.63
CA PHE A 591 10.56 -24.69 5.27
C PHE A 591 10.06 -25.03 3.86
N ALA A 592 10.95 -25.29 2.89
CA ALA A 592 10.56 -25.73 1.55
C ALA A 592 10.05 -27.19 1.51
N SER A 593 10.40 -28.01 2.51
CA SER A 593 10.09 -29.44 2.57
C SER A 593 8.97 -29.78 3.57
N ASN A 594 8.30 -28.77 4.13
CA ASN A 594 7.22 -28.94 5.10
C ASN A 594 5.92 -29.43 4.41
N SER A 595 5.86 -30.74 4.16
CA SER A 595 4.75 -31.37 3.43
C SER A 595 3.39 -31.14 4.08
N ILE A 596 3.31 -31.17 5.41
CA ILE A 596 2.07 -30.98 6.17
C ILE A 596 1.53 -29.56 5.95
N PHE A 597 2.40 -28.54 6.01
CA PHE A 597 2.01 -27.16 5.69
C PHE A 597 1.51 -27.04 4.25
N PHE A 598 2.24 -27.59 3.27
CA PHE A 598 1.86 -27.48 1.87
C PHE A 598 0.59 -28.25 1.51
N GLU A 599 0.29 -29.35 2.18
CA GLU A 599 -0.97 -30.08 2.02
C GLU A 599 -2.17 -29.23 2.49
N LYS A 600 -2.06 -28.62 3.68
CA LYS A 600 -3.09 -27.69 4.20
C LYS A 600 -3.24 -26.49 3.28
N LEU A 601 -2.12 -25.89 2.86
CA LEU A 601 -2.13 -24.76 1.94
C LEU A 601 -2.77 -25.11 0.60
N SER A 602 -2.54 -26.31 0.05
CA SER A 602 -3.15 -26.75 -1.20
C SER A 602 -4.67 -26.81 -1.08
N LYS A 603 -5.19 -27.42 -0.01
CA LYS A 603 -6.64 -27.47 0.28
C LYS A 603 -7.24 -26.07 0.39
N SER A 604 -6.55 -25.15 1.09
CA SER A 604 -6.98 -23.75 1.20
C SER A 604 -6.92 -23.00 -0.13
N CYS A 605 -5.91 -23.27 -0.97
CA CYS A 605 -5.80 -22.67 -2.30
C CYS A 605 -6.94 -23.12 -3.21
N GLU A 606 -7.34 -24.40 -3.15
CA GLU A 606 -8.50 -24.92 -3.89
C GLU A 606 -9.81 -24.24 -3.45
N GLU A 607 -10.01 -24.04 -2.15
CA GLU A 607 -11.16 -23.33 -1.61
C GLU A 607 -11.17 -21.85 -2.05
N ALA A 608 -10.04 -21.16 -1.94
CA ALA A 608 -9.89 -19.78 -2.39
C ALA A 608 -10.18 -19.65 -3.89
N VAL A 609 -9.74 -20.61 -4.71
CA VAL A 609 -10.05 -20.68 -6.15
C VAL A 609 -11.54 -20.88 -6.39
N LYS A 610 -12.21 -21.78 -5.68
CA LYS A 610 -13.68 -21.96 -5.77
C LYS A 610 -14.40 -20.64 -5.47
N ASN A 611 -14.01 -19.96 -4.39
CA ASN A 611 -14.59 -18.68 -3.99
C ASN A 611 -14.36 -17.58 -5.03
N ILE A 612 -13.16 -17.49 -5.60
CA ILE A 612 -12.82 -16.52 -6.66
C ILE A 612 -13.60 -16.79 -7.95
N LYS A 613 -13.84 -18.06 -8.29
CA LYS A 613 -14.65 -18.43 -9.46
C LYS A 613 -16.10 -17.93 -9.35
N LEU A 614 -16.66 -17.83 -8.15
CA LEU A 614 -17.99 -17.27 -7.90
C LEU A 614 -18.05 -15.74 -8.05
N VAL A 615 -16.93 -15.03 -7.91
CA VAL A 615 -16.90 -13.56 -8.02
C VAL A 615 -17.06 -13.12 -9.48
N PRO A 616 -17.99 -12.19 -9.79
CA PRO A 616 -18.13 -11.64 -11.14
C PRO A 616 -16.83 -11.03 -11.70
N SER A 617 -16.52 -11.28 -12.97
CA SER A 617 -15.24 -10.86 -13.57
C SER A 617 -14.99 -9.35 -13.49
N ASN A 618 -16.05 -8.53 -13.60
CA ASN A 618 -15.95 -7.06 -13.52
C ASN A 618 -15.34 -6.55 -12.20
N TYR A 619 -15.44 -7.31 -11.11
CA TYR A 619 -14.85 -6.96 -9.82
C TYR A 619 -13.32 -6.88 -9.87
N PHE A 620 -12.69 -7.65 -10.77
CA PHE A 620 -11.23 -7.68 -10.92
C PHE A 620 -10.68 -6.54 -11.78
N SER A 621 -11.54 -5.64 -12.28
CA SER A 621 -11.12 -4.45 -13.04
C SER A 621 -10.19 -3.52 -12.25
N GLY A 622 -10.32 -3.50 -10.92
CA GLY A 622 -9.47 -2.72 -10.02
C GLY A 622 -8.02 -3.22 -9.94
N ILE A 623 -7.77 -4.49 -10.27
CA ILE A 623 -6.43 -5.10 -10.27
C ILE A 623 -5.65 -4.68 -11.52
N ILE A 624 -6.35 -4.49 -12.64
CA ILE A 624 -5.76 -4.08 -13.91
C ILE A 624 -5.36 -2.61 -13.81
N GLN A 625 -4.12 -2.27 -14.17
CA GLN A 625 -3.67 -0.87 -14.19
C GLN A 625 -4.52 0.00 -15.14
N SER A 626 -4.87 1.22 -14.71
CA SER A 626 -5.64 2.19 -15.51
C SER A 626 -4.87 2.76 -16.69
N HIS A 627 -3.55 2.81 -16.54
CA HIS A 627 -2.62 3.26 -17.56
C HIS A 627 -1.66 2.12 -17.84
N ILE A 628 -1.68 1.61 -19.07
CA ILE A 628 -0.69 0.65 -19.54
C ILE A 628 0.48 1.45 -20.10
N TYR A 629 1.58 1.44 -19.38
CA TYR A 629 2.81 2.08 -19.81
C TYR A 629 3.51 1.20 -20.82
N PHE A 630 4.10 1.83 -21.83
CA PHE A 630 5.04 1.17 -22.72
C PHE A 630 6.46 1.55 -22.29
N ASN A 631 7.49 0.99 -22.92
CA ASN A 631 8.90 1.40 -22.71
C ASN A 631 9.20 2.86 -23.16
N SER A 632 8.16 3.67 -23.32
CA SER A 632 8.13 5.01 -23.86
C SER A 632 7.18 5.86 -23.01
N PRO A 633 7.25 7.20 -23.01
CA PRO A 633 6.36 8.04 -22.18
C PRO A 633 4.88 7.98 -22.59
N GLU A 634 4.54 7.19 -23.62
CA GLU A 634 3.14 6.99 -23.99
C GLU A 634 2.47 5.99 -23.06
N ARG A 635 1.23 6.34 -22.70
CA ARG A 635 0.34 5.54 -21.88
C ARG A 635 -0.90 5.21 -22.68
N LEU A 636 -1.31 3.95 -22.63
CA LEU A 636 -2.67 3.58 -23.01
C LEU A 636 -3.59 3.82 -21.84
N ILE A 637 -4.64 4.59 -22.05
CA ILE A 637 -5.77 4.62 -21.11
C ILE A 637 -6.57 3.33 -21.33
N SER A 638 -6.48 2.40 -20.38
CA SER A 638 -7.16 1.09 -20.48
C SER A 638 -8.60 1.14 -19.96
N THR A 639 -9.04 2.24 -19.34
CA THR A 639 -10.30 2.33 -18.58
C THR A 639 -11.53 1.84 -19.33
N ARG A 640 -11.68 2.18 -20.62
CA ARG A 640 -12.83 1.72 -21.45
C ARG A 640 -12.76 0.24 -21.86
N LYS A 641 -11.58 -0.38 -21.80
CA LYS A 641 -11.34 -1.76 -22.24
C LYS A 641 -11.02 -2.74 -21.11
N LYS A 642 -10.86 -2.27 -19.87
CA LYS A 642 -10.61 -3.12 -18.69
C LYS A 642 -11.60 -4.26 -18.56
N ASN A 643 -12.88 -4.00 -18.82
CA ASN A 643 -13.95 -4.99 -18.71
C ASN A 643 -13.72 -6.22 -19.59
N LYS A 644 -13.02 -6.08 -20.72
CA LYS A 644 -12.68 -7.21 -21.60
C LYS A 644 -11.54 -8.07 -21.05
N LEU A 645 -10.62 -7.45 -20.32
CA LEU A 645 -9.47 -8.11 -19.70
C LEU A 645 -9.80 -8.73 -18.32
N CYS A 646 -10.98 -8.42 -17.78
CA CYS A 646 -11.45 -8.90 -16.48
C CYS A 646 -11.51 -10.43 -16.36
N SER A 647 -11.94 -11.13 -17.40
CA SER A 647 -11.95 -12.60 -17.39
C SER A 647 -10.54 -13.18 -17.46
N ALA A 648 -9.66 -12.55 -18.25
CA ALA A 648 -8.26 -12.95 -18.36
C ALA A 648 -7.48 -12.75 -17.04
N ILE A 649 -7.70 -11.63 -16.34
CA ILE A 649 -7.05 -11.40 -15.04
C ILE A 649 -7.60 -12.34 -13.96
N LYS A 650 -8.91 -12.64 -13.98
CA LYS A 650 -9.53 -13.62 -13.08
C LYS A 650 -8.89 -14.99 -13.28
N LEU A 651 -8.68 -15.40 -14.53
CA LEU A 651 -7.99 -16.65 -14.85
C LEU A 651 -6.54 -16.65 -14.35
N LEU A 652 -5.79 -15.57 -14.59
CA LEU A 652 -4.41 -15.41 -14.10
C LEU A 652 -4.32 -15.54 -12.58
N ILE A 653 -5.23 -14.91 -11.84
CA ILE A 653 -5.29 -15.01 -10.37
C ILE A 653 -5.57 -16.44 -9.95
N THR A 654 -6.55 -17.09 -10.60
CA THR A 654 -6.94 -18.46 -10.28
C THR A 654 -5.77 -19.42 -10.52
N GLU A 655 -5.09 -19.31 -11.65
CA GLU A 655 -3.90 -20.11 -12.00
C GLU A 655 -2.73 -19.84 -11.04
N THR A 656 -2.53 -18.58 -10.64
CA THR A 656 -1.49 -18.20 -9.67
C THR A 656 -1.76 -18.85 -8.31
N ILE A 657 -3.02 -18.87 -7.84
CA ILE A 657 -3.40 -19.48 -6.56
C ILE A 657 -3.30 -21.00 -6.62
N SER A 658 -3.79 -21.64 -7.70
CA SER A 658 -3.67 -23.09 -7.88
C SER A 658 -2.22 -23.58 -7.88
N ASN A 659 -1.30 -22.81 -8.46
CA ASN A 659 0.13 -23.15 -8.49
C ASN A 659 0.92 -22.61 -7.29
N LEU A 660 0.25 -21.97 -6.33
CA LEU A 660 0.90 -21.23 -5.24
C LEU A 660 1.79 -22.12 -4.35
N PRO A 661 1.38 -23.33 -3.94
CA PRO A 661 2.24 -24.20 -3.14
C PRO A 661 3.61 -24.46 -3.79
N ASN A 662 3.59 -24.86 -5.07
CA ASN A 662 4.81 -25.15 -5.84
C ASN A 662 5.65 -23.90 -6.08
N ASN A 663 5.01 -22.77 -6.38
CA ASN A 663 5.68 -21.49 -6.58
C ASN A 663 6.38 -21.00 -5.30
N ILE A 664 5.76 -21.20 -4.13
CA ILE A 664 6.37 -20.88 -2.83
C ILE A 664 7.60 -21.76 -2.58
N ILE A 665 7.49 -23.08 -2.79
CA ILE A 665 8.64 -24.01 -2.64
C ILE A 665 9.81 -23.56 -3.52
N HIS A 666 9.53 -23.25 -4.78
CA HIS A 666 10.54 -22.83 -5.73
C HIS A 666 11.18 -21.48 -5.36
N GLU A 667 10.41 -20.50 -4.87
CA GLU A 667 10.95 -19.21 -4.42
C GLU A 667 11.77 -19.34 -3.14
N ILE A 668 11.33 -20.12 -2.14
CA ILE A 668 12.09 -20.33 -0.89
C ILE A 668 13.46 -20.95 -1.20
N LYS A 669 13.53 -21.91 -2.13
CA LYS A 669 14.80 -22.52 -2.57
C LYS A 669 15.78 -21.52 -3.20
N LYS A 670 15.31 -20.35 -3.66
CA LYS A 670 16.14 -19.29 -4.25
C LYS A 670 16.52 -18.19 -3.27
N PHE A 671 16.00 -18.22 -2.05
CA PHE A 671 16.25 -17.15 -1.09
C PHE A 671 17.72 -17.13 -0.67
N ASN A 672 18.29 -15.93 -0.65
CA ASN A 672 19.62 -15.71 -0.08
C ASN A 672 19.55 -15.63 1.46
N HIS A 673 20.70 -15.64 2.12
CA HIS A 673 20.80 -15.65 3.58
C HIS A 673 20.08 -14.47 4.25
N ASN A 674 20.09 -13.27 3.63
CA ASN A 674 19.40 -12.11 4.16
C ASN A 674 17.88 -12.27 4.05
N GLU A 675 17.40 -12.84 2.95
CA GLU A 675 15.97 -13.07 2.72
C GLU A 675 15.39 -14.15 3.65
N ILE A 676 16.18 -15.19 3.93
CA ILE A 676 15.84 -16.21 4.95
C ILE A 676 15.81 -15.56 6.34
N THR A 677 16.83 -14.75 6.65
CA THR A 677 16.91 -14.02 7.93
C THR A 677 15.72 -13.09 8.11
N ASP A 678 15.41 -12.26 7.12
CA ASP A 678 14.28 -11.32 7.15
C ASP A 678 12.93 -12.02 7.14
N GLY A 679 12.85 -13.24 6.59
CA GLY A 679 11.64 -14.07 6.56
C GLY A 679 11.35 -14.76 7.89
N LEU A 680 12.39 -15.15 8.64
CA LEU A 680 12.27 -15.98 9.86
C LEU A 680 12.52 -15.21 11.16
N PHE A 681 13.32 -14.14 11.11
CA PHE A 681 13.73 -13.36 12.26
C PHE A 681 13.41 -11.88 12.10
N VAL A 682 13.36 -11.16 13.21
CA VAL A 682 13.19 -9.72 13.26
C VAL A 682 14.18 -9.12 14.25
N ASN A 683 14.87 -8.07 13.83
CA ASN A 683 15.83 -7.38 14.68
C ASN A 683 15.12 -6.45 15.67
N ILE A 684 15.05 -6.87 16.94
CA ILE A 684 14.44 -6.12 18.04
C ILE A 684 15.48 -5.95 19.14
N HIS A 685 15.71 -4.70 19.53
CA HIS A 685 16.76 -4.34 20.50
C HIS A 685 18.17 -4.85 20.15
N ASN A 686 18.49 -5.01 18.85
CA ASN A 686 19.74 -5.59 18.32
C ASN A 686 19.88 -7.11 18.50
N VAL A 687 18.76 -7.81 18.77
CA VAL A 687 18.69 -9.28 18.80
C VAL A 687 17.72 -9.72 17.71
N HIS A 688 18.12 -10.66 16.85
CA HIS A 688 17.23 -11.19 15.84
C HIS A 688 16.34 -12.27 16.46
N LEU A 689 15.13 -11.88 16.83
CA LEU A 689 14.14 -12.75 17.45
C LEU A 689 13.37 -13.50 16.37
N GLN A 690 13.05 -14.77 16.63
CA GLN A 690 12.20 -15.53 15.72
C GLN A 690 10.82 -14.87 15.58
N LYS A 691 10.28 -14.79 14.37
CA LYS A 691 8.97 -14.17 14.14
C LYS A 691 7.81 -14.98 14.74
N SER A 692 7.97 -16.28 14.93
CA SER A 692 7.01 -17.12 15.66
C SER A 692 6.86 -16.70 17.12
N LEU A 693 7.97 -16.33 17.78
CA LEU A 693 7.95 -15.74 19.13
C LEU A 693 7.11 -14.45 19.12
N ILE A 694 7.28 -13.57 18.14
CA ILE A 694 6.48 -12.34 18.04
C ILE A 694 4.99 -12.63 17.89
N ARG A 695 4.61 -13.63 17.08
CA ARG A 695 3.22 -14.09 16.95
C ARG A 695 2.66 -14.63 18.27
N LYS A 696 3.44 -15.41 19.03
CA LYS A 696 3.03 -15.87 20.36
C LYS A 696 2.86 -14.72 21.36
N LEU A 697 3.78 -13.76 21.34
CA LEU A 697 3.68 -12.56 22.17
C LEU A 697 2.45 -11.71 21.80
N GLU A 698 2.06 -11.67 20.53
CA GLU A 698 0.82 -11.03 20.09
C GLU A 698 -0.43 -11.72 20.68
N LEU A 699 -0.45 -13.05 20.74
CA LEU A 699 -1.54 -13.79 21.39
C LEU A 699 -1.59 -13.52 22.90
N ILE A 700 -0.44 -13.49 23.57
CA ILE A 700 -0.34 -13.10 25.00
C ILE A 700 -0.83 -11.67 25.20
N PHE A 701 -0.48 -10.76 24.30
CA PHE A 701 -0.95 -9.36 24.36
C PHE A 701 -2.47 -9.25 24.21
N ASN A 702 -3.01 -9.87 23.16
CA ASN A 702 -4.42 -9.77 22.81
C ASN A 702 -5.31 -10.41 23.90
N SER A 703 -4.85 -11.48 24.54
CA SER A 703 -5.55 -12.12 25.66
C SER A 703 -5.45 -11.36 26.99
N ASN A 704 -4.52 -10.42 27.14
CA ASN A 704 -4.26 -9.70 28.39
C ASN A 704 -4.22 -8.17 28.19
N LYS A 705 -5.06 -7.62 27.31
CA LYS A 705 -5.13 -6.17 27.03
C LYS A 705 -5.63 -5.42 28.29
N LEU A 706 -4.79 -4.58 28.86
CA LEU A 706 -5.11 -3.76 30.03
C LEU A 706 -6.08 -2.62 29.66
N SER A 707 -7.14 -2.41 30.44
CA SER A 707 -7.94 -1.19 30.38
C SER A 707 -7.16 0.00 30.97
N ASP A 708 -7.34 1.18 30.37
CA ASP A 708 -6.60 2.44 30.52
C ASP A 708 -5.59 2.62 31.68
N ASN A 709 -4.35 2.97 31.29
CA ASN A 709 -3.29 3.78 31.93
C ASN A 709 -2.99 3.71 33.46
N LYS A 710 -3.71 2.91 34.26
CA LYS A 710 -3.42 2.71 35.70
C LYS A 710 -2.43 1.56 35.89
N PHE A 711 -1.20 1.75 35.41
CA PHE A 711 -0.10 0.76 35.59
C PHE A 711 0.30 0.56 37.05
N ILE A 712 0.01 1.54 37.92
CA ILE A 712 0.42 1.52 39.33
C ILE A 712 -0.44 0.53 40.15
N SER A 713 -1.72 0.34 39.83
CA SER A 713 -2.61 -0.59 40.53
C SER A 713 -2.45 -2.05 40.08
N ASN A 714 -1.72 -2.33 38.99
CA ASN A 714 -1.66 -3.64 38.33
C ASN A 714 -0.25 -4.26 38.29
N LEU A 715 0.64 -3.95 39.26
CA LEU A 715 2.02 -4.45 39.27
C LEU A 715 2.10 -5.99 39.30
N ASN A 716 1.21 -6.65 40.05
CA ASN A 716 1.15 -8.12 40.11
C ASN A 716 0.79 -8.74 38.75
N LEU A 717 -0.15 -8.13 38.02
CA LEU A 717 -0.52 -8.56 36.68
C LEU A 717 0.65 -8.38 35.70
N LEU A 718 1.38 -7.27 35.80
CA LEU A 718 2.59 -7.03 34.99
C LEU A 718 3.72 -8.01 35.32
N ASN A 719 3.91 -8.38 36.58
CA ASN A 719 4.89 -9.40 36.98
C ASN A 719 4.50 -10.79 36.45
N ASN A 720 3.21 -11.16 36.50
CA ASN A 720 2.72 -12.41 35.93
C ASN A 720 2.89 -12.45 34.40
N LEU A 721 2.60 -11.34 33.71
CA LEU A 721 2.85 -11.20 32.27
C LEU A 721 4.34 -11.28 31.94
N LEU A 722 5.20 -10.65 32.75
CA LEU A 722 6.64 -10.74 32.58
C LEU A 722 7.13 -12.18 32.69
N THR A 723 6.60 -12.96 33.65
CA THR A 723 6.94 -14.39 33.78
C THR A 723 6.50 -15.19 32.54
N LYS A 724 5.30 -14.97 32.01
CA LYS A 724 4.82 -15.63 30.78
C LYS A 724 5.72 -15.29 29.57
N ILE A 725 6.04 -14.00 29.40
CA ILE A 725 6.94 -13.55 28.32
C ILE A 725 8.35 -14.10 28.51
N PHE A 726 8.83 -14.21 29.74
CA PHE A 726 10.13 -14.80 30.04
C PHE A 726 10.23 -16.26 29.62
N ILE A 727 9.23 -17.09 29.98
CA ILE A 727 9.18 -18.50 29.58
C ILE A 727 9.23 -18.64 28.05
N GLU A 728 8.47 -17.81 27.33
CA GLU A 728 8.51 -17.83 25.86
C GLU A 728 9.86 -17.35 25.31
N VAL A 729 10.43 -16.26 25.82
CA VAL A 729 11.70 -15.73 25.31
C VAL A 729 12.87 -16.67 25.58
N GLU A 730 12.90 -17.31 26.76
CA GLU A 730 13.95 -18.27 27.14
C GLU A 730 13.90 -19.53 26.27
N SER A 731 12.69 -19.99 25.92
CA SER A 731 12.48 -21.21 25.13
C SER A 731 12.57 -21.03 23.62
N HIS A 732 12.75 -19.81 23.09
CA HIS A 732 12.87 -19.57 21.65
C HIS A 732 14.29 -19.16 21.26
N PRO A 733 14.84 -19.75 20.18
CA PRO A 733 16.18 -19.40 19.75
C PRO A 733 16.23 -18.02 19.07
N VAL A 734 17.40 -17.41 19.12
CA VAL A 734 17.74 -16.11 18.54
C VAL A 734 18.88 -16.24 17.55
N LEU A 735 18.85 -15.43 16.49
CA LEU A 735 19.93 -15.37 15.50
C LEU A 735 20.92 -14.27 15.85
N HIS A 736 22.21 -14.61 15.86
CA HIS A 736 23.28 -13.66 16.09
C HIS A 736 24.54 -14.09 15.35
N GLU A 737 25.12 -13.16 14.58
CA GLU A 737 26.34 -13.41 13.79
C GLU A 737 26.21 -14.64 12.86
N GLY A 738 25.02 -14.87 12.31
CA GLY A 738 24.73 -15.99 11.41
C GLY A 738 24.52 -17.34 12.10
N LYS A 739 24.58 -17.40 13.44
CA LYS A 739 24.37 -18.62 14.23
C LYS A 739 23.12 -18.49 15.13
N ILE A 740 22.48 -19.61 15.40
CA ILE A 740 21.22 -19.70 16.15
C ILE A 740 21.50 -20.26 17.55
N PHE A 741 21.09 -19.53 18.59
CA PHE A 741 21.36 -19.84 20.01
C PHE A 741 20.12 -19.70 20.86
N PHE A 742 20.07 -20.35 22.03
CA PHE A 742 19.13 -19.91 23.06
C PHE A 742 19.70 -18.67 23.78
N PRO A 743 18.84 -17.69 24.13
CA PRO A 743 19.28 -16.58 24.97
C PRO A 743 19.61 -17.09 26.37
N GLY A 744 20.75 -16.66 26.93
CA GLY A 744 21.06 -16.91 28.33
C GLY A 744 20.02 -16.28 29.27
N GLU A 745 19.88 -16.82 30.48
CA GLU A 745 18.83 -16.44 31.44
C GLU A 745 18.81 -14.93 31.71
N HIS A 746 19.98 -14.30 31.86
CA HIS A 746 20.05 -12.87 32.12
C HIS A 746 19.58 -12.07 30.90
N THR A 747 20.00 -12.47 29.69
CA THR A 747 19.52 -11.84 28.45
C THR A 747 18.02 -12.04 28.26
N ALA A 748 17.50 -13.25 28.47
CA ALA A 748 16.08 -13.55 28.34
C ALA A 748 15.27 -12.64 29.30
N LYS A 749 15.68 -12.53 30.57
CA LYS A 749 15.04 -11.61 31.55
C LYS A 749 15.02 -10.17 31.07
N LEU A 750 16.16 -9.67 30.59
CA LEU A 750 16.29 -8.28 30.15
C LEU A 750 15.46 -8.01 28.89
N LEU A 751 15.49 -8.93 27.94
CA LEU A 751 14.74 -8.86 26.70
C LEU A 751 13.24 -8.94 26.95
N SER A 752 12.76 -9.82 27.84
CA SER A 752 11.35 -9.90 28.24
C SER A 752 10.84 -8.60 28.84
N LYS A 753 11.65 -7.91 29.65
CA LYS A 753 11.31 -6.58 30.17
C LYS A 753 11.16 -5.56 29.04
N TYR A 754 12.06 -5.59 28.06
CA TYR A 754 11.99 -4.68 26.90
C TYR A 754 10.78 -4.97 26.00
N LEU A 755 10.48 -6.24 25.75
CA LEU A 755 9.33 -6.67 24.96
C LEU A 755 8.01 -6.28 25.64
N LEU A 756 7.86 -6.57 26.94
CA LEU A 756 6.68 -6.15 27.72
C LEU A 756 6.48 -4.63 27.67
N SER A 757 7.57 -3.88 27.72
CA SER A 757 7.55 -2.43 27.63
C SER A 757 7.16 -1.90 26.26
N ASP A 758 7.62 -2.56 25.20
CA ASP A 758 7.23 -2.24 23.83
C ASP A 758 5.73 -2.48 23.61
N MET A 759 5.20 -3.57 24.17
CA MET A 759 3.78 -3.96 24.07
C MET A 759 2.85 -3.00 24.82
N TYR A 760 3.15 -2.70 26.09
CA TYR A 760 2.25 -1.95 26.98
C TYR A 760 2.66 -0.49 27.20
N SER A 761 3.72 -0.02 26.55
CA SER A 761 4.25 1.35 26.73
C SER A 761 4.63 1.68 28.19
N ILE A 762 5.18 0.69 28.92
CA ILE A 762 5.47 0.81 30.36
C ILE A 762 6.58 1.86 30.59
N PRO A 763 6.36 2.87 31.47
CA PRO A 763 7.38 3.84 31.81
C PRO A 763 8.64 3.19 32.42
N THR A 764 9.82 3.70 32.09
CA THR A 764 11.11 3.23 32.62
C THR A 764 11.24 3.31 34.14
N LYS A 765 10.43 4.15 34.81
CA LYS A 765 10.34 4.20 36.28
C LYS A 765 9.73 2.91 36.88
N ILE A 766 8.86 2.23 36.14
CA ILE A 766 8.20 0.98 36.58
C ILE A 766 9.08 -0.24 36.22
N HIS A 767 9.92 -0.16 35.18
CA HIS A 767 10.87 -1.22 34.80
C HIS A 767 11.73 -1.75 35.95
N LYS A 768 12.20 -0.84 36.82
CA LYS A 768 13.03 -1.20 37.98
C LYS A 768 12.25 -1.94 39.07
N LYS A 769 10.92 -1.80 39.10
CA LYS A 769 10.02 -2.43 40.06
C LYS A 769 9.48 -3.78 39.60
N LEU A 770 9.68 -4.14 38.32
CA LEU A 770 9.25 -5.43 37.79
C LEU A 770 10.21 -6.55 38.22
N THR A 771 9.66 -7.53 38.91
CA THR A 771 10.37 -8.70 39.44
C THR A 771 9.71 -9.97 38.91
N LEU A 772 10.51 -10.94 38.47
CA LEU A 772 9.98 -12.26 38.12
C LEU A 772 9.44 -12.94 39.38
N ASN A 773 8.20 -13.41 39.34
CA ASN A 773 7.67 -14.27 40.40
C ASN A 773 8.38 -15.63 40.35
N LYS A 774 9.08 -16.00 41.43
CA LYS A 774 9.82 -17.26 41.54
C LYS A 774 8.94 -18.51 41.72
N HIS A 775 7.65 -18.36 42.04
CA HIS A 775 6.77 -19.46 42.46
C HIS A 775 5.79 -19.97 41.39
N ILE A 776 6.26 -20.39 40.21
CA ILE A 776 5.37 -21.07 39.23
C ILE A 776 5.95 -22.39 38.68
N LYS A 777 7.24 -22.70 38.89
CA LYS A 777 7.79 -24.00 38.41
C LYS A 777 7.13 -25.23 39.07
N ASP A 778 6.47 -25.06 40.23
CA ASP A 778 5.92 -26.19 40.99
C ASP A 778 4.40 -26.42 40.84
N ASN A 779 3.67 -25.57 40.10
CA ASN A 779 2.20 -25.68 39.96
C ASN A 779 1.71 -26.10 38.55
N MET A 780 2.60 -26.53 37.67
CA MET A 780 2.23 -27.30 36.47
C MET A 780 2.23 -28.79 36.83
N SER A 781 1.31 -29.20 37.72
CA SER A 781 0.98 -30.62 37.90
C SER A 781 0.21 -31.07 36.68
N GLU A 782 0.72 -32.13 36.05
CA GLU A 782 -0.02 -33.00 35.14
C GLU A 782 -1.42 -33.28 35.73
N SER A 783 -2.47 -32.87 35.02
CA SER A 783 -3.81 -33.35 35.29
C SER A 783 -3.92 -34.77 34.75
N ASN A 784 -3.90 -35.72 35.67
CA ASN A 784 -4.10 -37.15 35.47
C ASN A 784 -5.21 -37.45 34.46
N TYR A 785 -4.83 -38.04 33.31
CA TYR A 785 -5.74 -38.92 32.59
C TYR A 785 -5.57 -40.32 33.18
N GLU A 786 -6.49 -40.67 34.08
CA GLU A 786 -6.66 -42.04 34.55
C GLU A 786 -7.01 -42.94 33.35
N LYS A 787 -6.13 -43.92 33.11
CA LYS A 787 -6.50 -45.15 32.41
C LYS A 787 -7.43 -45.93 33.33
N SER A 788 -8.67 -46.16 32.88
CA SER A 788 -9.43 -47.33 33.30
C SER A 788 -10.06 -48.01 32.09
N SER A 789 -9.91 -49.32 32.11
CA SER A 789 -10.18 -50.38 31.14
C SER A 789 -11.61 -50.48 30.59
N GLU A 790 -11.67 -51.09 29.41
CA GLU A 790 -12.85 -51.58 28.69
C GLU A 790 -13.77 -52.47 29.53
N THR A 791 -15.09 -52.32 29.34
CA THR A 791 -16.00 -53.43 28.98
C THR A 791 -17.38 -52.92 28.51
N ASN A 792 -17.71 -53.29 27.25
CA ASN A 792 -19.03 -53.56 26.65
C ASN A 792 -20.30 -52.80 27.13
N VAL A 793 -20.95 -52.06 26.21
CA VAL A 793 -22.15 -52.50 25.46
C VAL A 793 -22.50 -51.47 24.35
N CYS A 794 -22.97 -52.03 23.24
CA CYS A 794 -23.24 -51.52 21.88
C CYS A 794 -24.09 -50.25 21.64
N TYR A 795 -23.71 -49.59 20.53
CA TYR A 795 -24.45 -48.77 19.54
C TYR A 795 -25.31 -47.57 19.98
N ASN A 796 -24.79 -46.36 19.73
CA ASN A 796 -25.44 -45.42 18.79
C ASN A 796 -24.45 -44.32 18.36
N MET A 797 -24.05 -44.34 17.08
CA MET A 797 -23.33 -43.27 16.41
C MET A 797 -24.17 -41.98 16.44
N LYS A 798 -23.80 -41.02 17.28
CA LYS A 798 -24.20 -39.62 17.14
C LYS A 798 -22.98 -38.73 17.31
N ILE A 799 -22.70 -38.02 16.23
CA ILE A 799 -21.61 -37.07 16.00
C ILE A 799 -21.31 -36.23 17.25
N SER A 800 -20.15 -36.46 17.85
CA SER A 800 -19.50 -35.52 18.77
C SER A 800 -18.00 -35.56 18.54
N SER A 801 -17.46 -34.57 17.81
CA SER A 801 -16.05 -34.17 17.88
C SER A 801 -15.80 -32.93 17.01
N LEU A 802 -16.10 -31.76 17.56
CA LEU A 802 -15.42 -30.51 17.18
C LEU A 802 -15.64 -29.42 18.24
N ASN A 803 -15.22 -29.68 19.48
CA ASN A 803 -15.11 -28.65 20.51
C ASN A 803 -13.71 -28.03 20.47
N ASN A 804 -13.42 -27.25 19.43
CA ASN A 804 -12.46 -26.16 19.54
C ASN A 804 -13.30 -24.86 19.64
N PRO A 805 -13.19 -24.06 20.71
CA PRO A 805 -13.92 -22.81 20.79
C PRO A 805 -13.42 -21.87 19.68
N LEU A 806 -14.25 -21.71 18.64
CA LEU A 806 -14.04 -20.75 17.55
C LEU A 806 -13.99 -19.33 18.14
N LEU A 807 -12.84 -18.69 18.03
CA LEU A 807 -12.63 -17.29 18.44
C LEU A 807 -13.44 -16.36 17.52
N ILE A 808 -14.53 -15.80 18.05
CA ILE A 808 -15.32 -14.76 17.38
C ILE A 808 -14.39 -13.58 17.02
N PRO A 809 -14.36 -13.10 15.75
CA PRO A 809 -13.50 -11.98 15.37
C PRO A 809 -13.92 -10.70 16.09
N GLN A 810 -13.15 -10.26 17.09
CA GLN A 810 -13.30 -8.93 17.69
C GLN A 810 -12.80 -7.87 16.71
N GLN A 811 -13.70 -7.35 15.86
CA GLN A 811 -13.40 -6.17 15.05
C GLN A 811 -13.26 -4.96 15.98
N LYS A 812 -12.04 -4.42 16.14
CA LYS A 812 -11.77 -3.23 16.94
C LYS A 812 -12.32 -1.98 16.25
N LYS A 813 -13.61 -1.67 16.45
CA LYS A 813 -14.14 -0.31 16.21
C LYS A 813 -13.94 0.50 17.50
N LEU A 814 -13.21 1.61 17.40
CA LEU A 814 -12.91 2.50 18.53
C LEU A 814 -14.13 3.33 18.98
N LYS A 815 -15.23 3.33 18.21
CA LYS A 815 -16.47 4.06 18.50
C LYS A 815 -17.66 3.27 18.03
N TRP A 816 -18.77 3.37 18.76
CA TRP A 816 -20.05 2.83 18.33
C TRP A 816 -20.59 3.60 17.13
N ASP A 817 -20.94 2.87 16.09
CA ASP A 817 -21.56 3.39 14.87
C ASP A 817 -23.06 3.17 14.99
N HIS A 818 -23.84 4.24 15.18
CA HIS A 818 -25.28 4.16 15.41
C HIS A 818 -26.12 4.13 14.12
N ASP A 819 -25.49 4.30 12.95
CA ASP A 819 -26.16 4.29 11.65
C ASP A 819 -26.57 2.88 11.16
N PRO A 820 -25.77 1.80 11.31
CA PRO A 820 -26.05 0.50 10.71
C PRO A 820 -26.84 -0.49 11.58
N ILE A 821 -27.61 -0.07 12.59
CA ILE A 821 -28.45 -1.00 13.38
C ILE A 821 -29.69 -1.40 12.57
N SER A 822 -29.49 -2.01 11.41
CA SER A 822 -30.53 -2.68 10.63
C SER A 822 -30.29 -4.18 10.76
N PRO A 823 -31.23 -4.92 11.38
CA PRO A 823 -31.04 -6.34 11.59
C PRO A 823 -31.02 -7.06 10.23
N ILE A 824 -29.91 -7.76 9.96
CA ILE A 824 -29.78 -8.62 8.79
C ILE A 824 -30.81 -9.75 8.92
N SER A 825 -31.68 -9.94 7.91
CA SER A 825 -32.60 -11.08 7.88
C SER A 825 -31.80 -12.36 7.63
N ILE A 826 -31.79 -13.25 8.61
CA ILE A 826 -31.06 -14.53 8.56
C ILE A 826 -31.67 -15.43 7.48
N TYR A 827 -33.00 -15.45 7.35
CA TYR A 827 -33.68 -16.24 6.31
C TYR A 827 -33.39 -15.71 4.91
N LYS A 828 -33.34 -14.38 4.71
CA LYS A 828 -32.97 -13.79 3.43
C LYS A 828 -31.52 -14.09 3.06
N LEU A 829 -30.62 -14.07 4.05
CA LEU A 829 -29.22 -14.43 3.86
C LEU A 829 -29.08 -15.91 3.49
N ALA A 830 -29.80 -16.81 4.17
CA ALA A 830 -29.85 -18.22 3.82
C ALA A 830 -30.39 -18.46 2.40
N LEU A 831 -31.51 -17.81 2.04
CA LEU A 831 -32.08 -17.89 0.69
C LEU A 831 -31.09 -17.40 -0.39
N SER A 832 -30.32 -16.35 -0.12
CA SER A 832 -29.30 -15.84 -1.05
C SER A 832 -28.14 -16.82 -1.31
N ARG A 833 -27.95 -17.80 -0.42
CA ARG A 833 -26.89 -18.82 -0.50
C ARG A 833 -27.34 -20.12 -1.17
N ILE A 834 -28.63 -20.25 -1.50
CA ILE A 834 -29.14 -21.42 -2.23
C ILE A 834 -28.36 -21.60 -3.53
N ASP A 835 -27.88 -22.82 -3.76
CA ASP A 835 -27.42 -23.27 -5.06
C ASP A 835 -28.61 -23.81 -5.85
N ILE A 836 -28.65 -23.49 -7.13
CA ILE A 836 -29.69 -24.00 -8.02
C ILE A 836 -29.28 -25.42 -8.39
N ASP A 837 -30.20 -26.38 -8.23
CA ASP A 837 -30.05 -27.73 -8.75
C ASP A 837 -30.14 -27.69 -10.29
N LYS A 838 -29.08 -28.16 -10.97
CA LYS A 838 -28.86 -27.96 -12.41
C LYS A 838 -28.98 -29.26 -13.22
N SER A 839 -28.85 -30.43 -12.57
CA SER A 839 -28.53 -31.69 -13.27
C SER A 839 -29.55 -32.03 -14.36
N ASP A 840 -30.83 -31.98 -14.01
CA ASP A 840 -31.91 -32.44 -14.89
C ASP A 840 -32.16 -31.45 -16.04
N PHE A 841 -31.99 -30.16 -15.77
CA PHE A 841 -32.13 -29.12 -16.79
C PHE A 841 -30.97 -29.14 -17.78
N GLU A 842 -29.72 -29.32 -17.32
CA GLU A 842 -28.55 -29.41 -18.21
C GLU A 842 -28.67 -30.60 -19.16
N CYS A 843 -29.04 -31.77 -18.64
CA CYS A 843 -29.23 -32.98 -19.45
C CYS A 843 -30.33 -32.78 -20.51
N SER A 844 -31.52 -32.31 -20.11
CA SER A 844 -32.62 -32.05 -21.05
C SER A 844 -32.27 -30.95 -22.06
N PHE A 845 -31.55 -29.91 -21.61
CA PHE A 845 -31.08 -28.83 -22.48
C PHE A 845 -30.13 -29.35 -23.56
N ILE A 846 -29.15 -30.17 -23.18
CA ILE A 846 -28.21 -30.80 -24.11
C ILE A 846 -28.97 -31.67 -25.10
N ASP A 847 -29.88 -32.52 -24.65
CA ASP A 847 -30.59 -33.47 -25.52
C ASP A 847 -31.45 -32.78 -26.58
N LYS A 848 -32.29 -31.81 -26.19
CA LYS A 848 -33.12 -31.07 -27.16
C LYS A 848 -32.30 -30.20 -28.10
N SER A 849 -31.15 -29.69 -27.64
CA SER A 849 -30.32 -28.78 -28.43
C SER A 849 -29.41 -29.50 -29.44
N LYS A 850 -29.20 -30.82 -29.32
CA LYS A 850 -28.44 -31.66 -30.30
C LYS A 850 -28.88 -31.46 -31.75
N HIS A 851 -30.19 -31.24 -31.97
CA HIS A 851 -30.76 -31.06 -33.31
C HIS A 851 -30.49 -29.68 -33.93
N TYR A 852 -29.98 -28.71 -33.18
CA TYR A 852 -29.65 -27.40 -33.73
C TYR A 852 -28.41 -27.48 -34.61
N ARG A 853 -28.50 -26.94 -35.84
CA ARG A 853 -27.40 -26.96 -36.84
C ARG A 853 -26.05 -26.51 -36.28
N SER A 854 -26.05 -25.51 -35.39
CA SER A 854 -24.85 -25.00 -34.72
C SER A 854 -24.19 -26.02 -33.78
N ILE A 855 -24.99 -26.86 -33.13
CA ILE A 855 -24.54 -27.92 -32.22
C ILE A 855 -24.20 -29.20 -32.99
N ALA A 856 -25.00 -29.60 -33.98
CA ALA A 856 -24.71 -30.75 -34.83
C ALA A 856 -23.34 -30.61 -35.53
N LYS A 857 -23.02 -29.40 -36.02
CA LYS A 857 -21.69 -29.07 -36.59
C LYS A 857 -20.58 -29.13 -35.53
N TYR A 858 -20.88 -28.81 -34.27
CA TYR A 858 -19.91 -28.84 -33.18
C TYR A 858 -19.64 -30.28 -32.69
N LEU A 859 -20.69 -31.10 -32.57
CA LEU A 859 -20.64 -32.51 -32.19
C LEU A 859 -19.84 -33.36 -33.17
N SER A 860 -19.89 -33.05 -34.48
CA SER A 860 -19.06 -33.73 -35.48
C SER A 860 -17.54 -33.59 -35.25
N ARG A 861 -17.11 -32.74 -34.30
CA ARG A 861 -15.69 -32.45 -34.02
C ARG A 861 -15.25 -32.72 -32.58
N LYS A 862 -16.15 -33.02 -31.63
CA LYS A 862 -15.81 -33.25 -30.20
C LYS A 862 -16.81 -34.21 -29.53
N GLU A 863 -16.32 -35.09 -28.65
CA GLU A 863 -17.11 -36.11 -27.93
C GLU A 863 -18.02 -35.57 -26.82
N LYS A 864 -17.73 -34.40 -26.22
CA LYS A 864 -18.51 -33.84 -25.10
C LYS A 864 -18.94 -32.40 -25.36
N ILE A 865 -20.23 -32.11 -25.17
CA ILE A 865 -20.76 -30.74 -25.21
C ILE A 865 -20.60 -30.13 -23.82
N ASP A 866 -19.93 -28.98 -23.76
CA ASP A 866 -19.88 -28.12 -22.58
C ASP A 866 -20.73 -26.87 -22.89
N ILE A 867 -21.76 -26.60 -22.09
CA ILE A 867 -22.72 -25.51 -22.30
C ILE A 867 -22.70 -24.60 -21.08
N ASP A 868 -22.45 -23.31 -21.28
CA ASP A 868 -22.49 -22.32 -20.19
C ASP A 868 -23.93 -21.77 -20.03
N LEU A 869 -24.65 -22.24 -19.02
CA LEU A 869 -25.99 -21.79 -18.63
C LEU A 869 -25.97 -20.88 -17.38
N SER A 870 -24.81 -20.34 -17.00
CA SER A 870 -24.64 -19.56 -15.76
C SER A 870 -25.57 -18.34 -15.64
N ILE A 871 -25.87 -17.67 -16.76
CA ILE A 871 -26.79 -16.53 -16.78
C ILE A 871 -28.23 -17.00 -16.54
N THR A 872 -28.64 -18.12 -17.16
CA THR A 872 -29.95 -18.74 -16.91
C THR A 872 -30.12 -19.09 -15.43
N TYR A 873 -29.12 -19.71 -14.78
CA TYR A 873 -29.19 -20.03 -13.35
C TYR A 873 -29.20 -18.79 -12.46
N THR A 874 -28.47 -17.74 -12.85
CA THR A 874 -28.52 -16.44 -12.16
C THR A 874 -29.92 -15.82 -12.25
N ASN A 875 -30.56 -15.89 -13.41
CA ASN A 875 -31.92 -15.39 -13.61
C ASN A 875 -32.94 -16.18 -12.78
N VAL A 876 -32.84 -17.51 -12.75
CA VAL A 876 -33.67 -18.40 -11.92
C VAL A 876 -33.50 -18.05 -10.44
N LYS A 877 -32.26 -17.91 -9.96
CA LYS A 877 -31.97 -17.51 -8.58
C LYS A 877 -32.57 -16.14 -8.24
N ASN A 878 -32.41 -15.15 -9.12
CA ASN A 878 -32.98 -13.82 -8.94
C ASN A 878 -34.51 -13.83 -8.94
N TYR A 879 -35.13 -14.68 -9.76
CA TYR A 879 -36.58 -14.87 -9.78
C TYR A 879 -37.08 -15.40 -8.44
N ILE A 880 -36.45 -16.43 -7.90
CA ILE A 880 -36.76 -17.00 -6.57
C ILE A 880 -36.57 -15.93 -5.49
N LEU A 881 -35.43 -15.24 -5.46
CA LEU A 881 -35.16 -14.18 -4.48
C LEU A 881 -36.22 -13.06 -4.52
N LYS A 882 -36.61 -12.62 -5.72
CA LYS A 882 -37.61 -11.57 -5.91
C LYS A 882 -38.99 -12.00 -5.41
N LYS A 883 -39.40 -13.25 -5.71
CA LYS A 883 -40.70 -13.80 -5.27
C LYS A 883 -40.76 -14.01 -3.76
N PHE A 884 -39.67 -14.44 -3.14
CA PHE A 884 -39.64 -14.76 -1.71
C PHE A 884 -39.32 -13.56 -0.81
N SER A 885 -38.71 -12.48 -1.33
CA SER A 885 -38.29 -11.35 -0.49
C SER A 885 -39.41 -10.67 0.32
N PRO A 886 -40.64 -10.48 -0.19
CA PRO A 886 -41.73 -9.90 0.60
C PRO A 886 -42.13 -10.80 1.77
N PHE A 887 -42.37 -12.09 1.48
CA PHE A 887 -42.71 -13.11 2.48
C PHE A 887 -41.64 -13.22 3.57
N LEU A 888 -40.36 -13.28 3.18
CA LEU A 888 -39.26 -13.39 4.13
C LEU A 888 -39.11 -12.16 5.03
N LYS A 889 -39.48 -10.97 4.55
CA LYS A 889 -39.42 -9.75 5.38
C LYS A 889 -40.46 -9.79 6.48
N GLU A 890 -41.69 -10.15 6.13
CA GLU A 890 -42.82 -10.26 7.07
C GLU A 890 -42.58 -11.34 8.12
N ILE A 891 -42.18 -12.55 7.68
CA ILE A 891 -42.01 -13.69 8.58
C ILE A 891 -40.78 -13.55 9.50
N GLU A 892 -39.74 -12.84 9.07
CA GLU A 892 -38.55 -12.58 9.88
C GLU A 892 -38.89 -11.68 11.07
N GLU A 893 -39.73 -10.65 10.89
CA GLU A 893 -40.19 -9.79 11.97
C GLU A 893 -41.01 -10.60 13.00
N GLU A 894 -41.94 -11.45 12.52
CA GLU A 894 -42.70 -12.35 13.39
C GLU A 894 -41.78 -13.32 14.15
N THR A 895 -40.89 -14.01 13.44
CA THR A 895 -40.02 -15.05 14.00
C THR A 895 -39.04 -14.49 15.03
N ARG A 896 -38.50 -13.28 14.80
CA ARG A 896 -37.56 -12.64 15.73
C ARG A 896 -38.20 -12.32 17.08
N THR A 897 -39.50 -12.02 17.12
CA THR A 897 -40.21 -11.81 18.40
C THR A 897 -40.41 -13.11 19.18
N LYS A 898 -40.47 -14.25 18.49
CA LYS A 898 -40.67 -15.58 19.08
C LYS A 898 -39.36 -16.23 19.55
N ILE A 899 -38.26 -16.03 18.82
CA ILE A 899 -36.92 -16.51 19.24
C ILE A 899 -36.39 -15.60 20.36
N LYS A 900 -36.66 -15.98 21.60
CA LYS A 900 -36.19 -15.27 22.80
C LYS A 900 -34.73 -15.61 23.09
N LEU A 901 -33.89 -14.60 23.21
CA LEU A 901 -32.54 -14.75 23.75
C LEU A 901 -32.64 -15.11 25.24
N THR A 902 -31.97 -16.18 25.65
CA THR A 902 -31.92 -16.63 27.04
C THR A 902 -30.50 -16.57 27.58
N ASN A 903 -30.36 -16.30 28.87
CA ASN A 903 -29.07 -16.30 29.55
C ASN A 903 -28.47 -17.72 29.53
N GLY A 904 -27.22 -17.83 29.09
CA GLY A 904 -26.49 -19.09 28.91
C GLY A 904 -26.60 -19.72 27.52
N MET A 905 -27.47 -19.21 26.64
CA MET A 905 -27.65 -19.72 25.27
C MET A 905 -26.36 -19.55 24.46
N THR A 906 -25.88 -20.62 23.85
CA THR A 906 -24.74 -20.59 22.93
C THR A 906 -25.15 -20.04 21.56
N ILE A 907 -24.18 -19.54 20.78
CA ILE A 907 -24.47 -19.12 19.40
C ILE A 907 -24.96 -20.30 18.55
N ASP A 908 -24.46 -21.51 18.79
CA ASP A 908 -24.91 -22.72 18.10
C ASP A 908 -26.38 -23.06 18.42
N GLU A 909 -26.81 -22.92 19.67
CA GLU A 909 -28.22 -23.06 20.06
C GLU A 909 -29.12 -21.99 19.41
N LEU A 910 -28.62 -20.77 19.25
CA LEU A 910 -29.32 -19.72 18.51
C LEU A 910 -29.44 -20.08 17.01
N VAL A 911 -28.38 -20.61 16.39
CA VAL A 911 -28.42 -21.12 15.00
C VAL A 911 -29.45 -22.24 14.86
N LEU A 912 -29.44 -23.20 15.79
CA LEU A 912 -30.37 -24.32 15.81
C LEU A 912 -31.83 -23.87 15.99
N SER A 913 -32.06 -22.83 16.80
CA SER A 913 -33.39 -22.23 16.99
C SER A 913 -33.96 -21.64 15.69
N TYR A 914 -33.10 -21.10 14.83
CA TYR A 914 -33.49 -20.66 13.48
C TYR A 914 -33.66 -21.82 12.50
N ALA A 915 -32.71 -22.75 12.48
CA ALA A 915 -32.70 -23.86 11.53
C ALA A 915 -33.86 -24.86 11.77
N SER A 916 -34.33 -24.97 13.02
CA SER A 916 -35.34 -25.94 13.45
C SER A 916 -36.70 -25.28 13.75
N ASN A 917 -36.92 -24.04 13.30
CA ASN A 917 -38.19 -23.35 13.50
C ASN A 917 -39.28 -23.96 12.61
N GLN A 918 -40.01 -24.93 13.16
CA GLN A 918 -41.02 -25.67 12.41
C GLN A 918 -42.17 -24.79 11.94
N GLU A 919 -42.59 -23.80 12.74
CA GLU A 919 -43.66 -22.87 12.37
C GLU A 919 -43.29 -22.05 11.11
N PHE A 920 -42.05 -21.55 11.05
CA PHE A 920 -41.52 -20.88 9.87
C PHE A 920 -41.45 -21.84 8.67
N LEU A 921 -40.95 -23.06 8.86
CA LEU A 921 -40.80 -24.04 7.78
C LEU A 921 -42.15 -24.46 7.20
N ASP A 922 -43.19 -24.58 8.03
CA ASP A 922 -44.55 -24.93 7.59
C ASP A 922 -45.18 -23.80 6.78
N LYS A 923 -45.09 -22.54 7.26
CA LYS A 923 -45.52 -21.35 6.52
C LYS A 923 -44.75 -21.18 5.20
N LEU A 924 -43.44 -21.46 5.21
CA LEU A 924 -42.61 -21.43 4.02
C LEU A 924 -43.00 -22.52 3.01
N ARG A 925 -43.34 -23.74 3.46
CA ARG A 925 -43.86 -24.81 2.59
C ARG A 925 -45.17 -24.40 1.95
N GLU A 926 -46.09 -23.81 2.72
CA GLU A 926 -47.36 -23.29 2.19
C GLU A 926 -47.11 -22.21 1.13
N PHE A 927 -46.19 -21.27 1.40
CA PHE A 927 -45.80 -20.24 0.44
C PHE A 927 -45.16 -20.84 -0.82
N CYS A 928 -44.28 -21.83 -0.68
CA CYS A 928 -43.69 -22.54 -1.83
C CYS A 928 -44.77 -23.18 -2.70
N ASN A 929 -45.78 -23.81 -2.09
CA ASN A 929 -46.92 -24.38 -2.83
C ASN A 929 -47.71 -23.31 -3.59
N LYS A 930 -47.97 -22.14 -2.99
CA LYS A 930 -48.62 -21.01 -3.67
C LYS A 930 -47.81 -20.51 -4.86
N VAL A 931 -46.48 -20.41 -4.72
CA VAL A 931 -45.60 -20.01 -5.82
C VAL A 931 -45.57 -21.07 -6.92
N ILE A 932 -45.53 -22.37 -6.57
CA ILE A 932 -45.56 -23.48 -7.53
C ILE A 932 -46.87 -23.47 -8.33
N ILE A 933 -48.02 -23.29 -7.67
CA ILE A 933 -49.33 -23.16 -8.34
C ILE A 933 -49.29 -21.96 -9.31
N GLY A 934 -48.80 -20.81 -8.85
CA GLY A 934 -48.68 -19.62 -9.71
C GLY A 934 -47.68 -19.76 -10.88
N ILE A 935 -46.74 -20.70 -10.83
CA ILE A 935 -45.85 -21.03 -11.95
C ILE A 935 -46.56 -21.92 -12.96
N LYS A 936 -47.35 -22.90 -12.49
CA LYS A 936 -48.18 -23.77 -13.34
C LYS A 936 -49.28 -23.01 -14.07
N ASP A 937 -49.85 -22.01 -13.40
CA ASP A 937 -51.00 -21.23 -13.91
C ASP A 937 -50.57 -19.91 -14.60
N GLY A 938 -49.29 -19.56 -14.57
CA GLY A 938 -48.76 -18.25 -14.97
C GLY A 938 -48.50 -18.09 -16.48
N SER A 939 -48.45 -16.84 -16.97
CA SER A 939 -48.19 -16.58 -18.40
C SER A 939 -46.78 -17.02 -18.82
N ASN A 940 -46.70 -17.81 -19.88
CA ASN A 940 -45.50 -18.43 -20.44
C ASN A 940 -44.34 -17.44 -20.74
N ASN A 941 -44.63 -16.15 -20.96
CA ASN A 941 -43.64 -15.15 -21.37
C ASN A 941 -42.61 -14.82 -20.27
N ALA A 942 -42.98 -14.84 -18.99
CA ALA A 942 -42.04 -14.51 -17.92
C ALA A 942 -40.99 -15.61 -17.67
N LEU A 943 -41.34 -16.87 -17.96
CA LEU A 943 -40.46 -18.03 -17.77
C LEU A 943 -39.41 -18.13 -18.89
N ILE A 944 -39.79 -17.86 -20.13
CA ILE A 944 -38.87 -17.87 -21.27
C ILE A 944 -37.82 -16.75 -21.22
N ASP A 945 -38.12 -15.66 -20.51
CA ASP A 945 -37.18 -14.56 -20.28
C ASP A 945 -36.06 -14.92 -19.30
N LEU A 946 -36.24 -15.97 -18.49
CA LEU A 946 -35.18 -16.49 -17.62
C LEU A 946 -34.06 -17.17 -18.42
N ILE A 947 -34.38 -17.75 -19.59
CA ILE A 947 -33.39 -18.38 -20.47
C ILE A 947 -32.51 -17.31 -21.12
N GLN A 948 -31.19 -17.44 -20.97
CA GLN A 948 -30.25 -16.50 -21.58
C GLN A 948 -30.33 -16.50 -23.11
N LEU A 949 -30.22 -15.33 -23.72
CA LEU A 949 -30.45 -15.12 -25.16
C LEU A 949 -29.33 -15.69 -26.04
N ARG A 950 -28.11 -15.76 -25.50
CA ARG A 950 -26.91 -16.30 -26.17
C ARG A 950 -26.24 -17.31 -25.26
N ILE A 951 -26.11 -18.54 -25.71
CA ILE A 951 -25.50 -19.64 -24.94
C ILE A 951 -24.15 -20.02 -25.55
N PRO A 952 -23.03 -19.76 -24.86
CA PRO A 952 -21.71 -20.19 -25.31
C PRO A 952 -21.59 -21.72 -25.38
N LEU A 953 -20.89 -22.21 -26.42
CA LEU A 953 -20.53 -23.61 -26.59
C LEU A 953 -19.05 -23.80 -26.23
N GLY A 954 -18.78 -24.31 -25.03
CA GLY A 954 -17.44 -24.44 -24.46
C GLY A 954 -16.75 -23.10 -24.14
N ILE A 955 -15.42 -23.12 -24.06
CA ILE A 955 -14.58 -21.97 -23.66
C ILE A 955 -14.39 -20.95 -24.81
N GLU A 956 -14.77 -21.28 -26.05
CA GLU A 956 -14.60 -20.42 -27.23
C GLU A 956 -15.74 -19.39 -27.35
N ILE A 957 -15.41 -18.11 -27.13
CA ILE A 957 -16.37 -16.98 -27.17
C ILE A 957 -17.04 -16.83 -28.55
N SER A 958 -16.47 -17.37 -29.64
CA SER A 958 -16.96 -17.21 -31.01
C SER A 958 -18.14 -18.13 -31.35
N LYS A 959 -18.37 -19.23 -30.61
CA LYS A 959 -19.43 -20.21 -30.90
C LYS A 959 -20.57 -20.06 -29.89
N LYS A 960 -21.74 -19.61 -30.37
CA LYS A 960 -22.92 -19.36 -29.53
C LYS A 960 -24.18 -19.94 -30.15
N ILE A 961 -25.04 -20.52 -29.32
CA ILE A 961 -26.43 -20.83 -29.67
C ILE A 961 -27.23 -19.54 -29.46
N MET A 962 -27.94 -19.11 -30.50
CA MET A 962 -28.90 -18.02 -30.39
C MET A 962 -30.25 -18.58 -29.94
N MET A 963 -30.75 -18.12 -28.80
CA MET A 963 -32.04 -18.50 -28.24
C MET A 963 -33.09 -17.46 -28.62
N ASN A 964 -33.70 -17.62 -29.80
CA ASN A 964 -34.87 -16.84 -30.20
C ASN A 964 -36.11 -17.25 -29.38
N LYS A 965 -37.20 -16.48 -29.50
CA LYS A 965 -38.43 -16.73 -28.73
C LYS A 965 -38.97 -18.15 -28.92
N GLU A 966 -38.97 -18.64 -30.17
CA GLU A 966 -39.43 -19.98 -30.52
C GLU A 966 -38.60 -21.09 -29.85
N ARG A 967 -37.26 -21.00 -29.90
CA ARG A 967 -36.38 -21.96 -29.21
C ARG A 967 -36.55 -21.89 -27.70
N LYS A 968 -36.71 -20.69 -27.11
CA LYS A 968 -36.97 -20.54 -25.68
C LYS A 968 -38.30 -21.20 -25.28
N ASN A 969 -39.33 -21.07 -26.11
CA ASN A 969 -40.62 -21.75 -25.89
C ASN A 969 -40.46 -23.28 -25.85
N SER A 970 -39.55 -23.86 -26.64
CA SER A 970 -39.31 -25.32 -26.62
C SER A 970 -38.71 -25.86 -25.31
N PHE A 971 -38.25 -24.97 -24.43
CA PHE A 971 -37.69 -25.28 -23.10
C PHE A 971 -38.59 -24.82 -21.94
N LEU A 972 -39.83 -24.42 -22.22
CA LEU A 972 -40.75 -23.91 -21.20
C LEU A 972 -40.98 -24.95 -20.09
N ASN A 973 -41.32 -26.18 -20.46
CA ASN A 973 -41.62 -27.26 -19.52
C ASN A 973 -40.40 -27.60 -18.65
N GLU A 974 -39.20 -27.54 -19.21
CA GLU A 974 -37.94 -27.76 -18.50
C GLU A 974 -37.65 -26.63 -17.51
N MET A 975 -37.93 -25.38 -17.90
CA MET A 975 -37.77 -24.22 -17.02
C MET A 975 -38.77 -24.24 -15.87
N GLU A 976 -40.01 -24.68 -16.15
CA GLU A 976 -41.04 -24.90 -15.15
C GLU A 976 -40.60 -25.97 -14.14
N LYS A 977 -40.16 -27.13 -14.63
CA LYS A 977 -39.61 -28.21 -13.78
C LYS A 977 -38.42 -27.73 -12.95
N LEU A 978 -37.48 -27.00 -13.56
CA LEU A 978 -36.32 -26.44 -12.87
C LEU A 978 -36.75 -25.54 -11.71
N LEU A 979 -37.70 -24.64 -11.95
CA LEU A 979 -38.22 -23.74 -10.90
C LEU A 979 -38.98 -24.52 -9.83
N ILE A 980 -39.87 -25.44 -10.20
CA ILE A 980 -40.66 -26.23 -9.26
C ILE A 980 -39.75 -27.04 -8.34
N THR A 981 -38.77 -27.76 -8.89
CA THR A 981 -37.81 -28.56 -8.11
C THR A 981 -36.99 -27.68 -7.16
N ASN A 982 -36.51 -26.53 -7.63
CA ASN A 982 -35.74 -25.64 -6.78
C ASN A 982 -36.60 -24.98 -5.69
N ILE A 983 -37.83 -24.57 -6.01
CA ILE A 983 -38.77 -23.94 -5.08
C ILE A 983 -39.26 -24.94 -4.03
N SER A 984 -39.60 -26.17 -4.41
CA SER A 984 -40.03 -27.21 -3.46
C SER A 984 -38.93 -27.59 -2.46
N ASN A 985 -37.66 -27.47 -2.88
CA ASN A 985 -36.49 -27.71 -2.04
C ASN A 985 -36.08 -26.52 -1.17
N VAL A 986 -36.65 -25.32 -1.36
CA VAL A 986 -36.29 -24.11 -0.58
C VAL A 986 -36.38 -24.33 0.94
N PRO A 987 -37.43 -24.93 1.52
CA PRO A 987 -37.52 -25.11 2.97
C PRO A 987 -36.36 -25.93 3.55
N LYS A 988 -36.03 -27.06 2.91
CA LYS A 988 -34.90 -27.91 3.30
C LYS A 988 -33.58 -27.18 3.14
N THR A 989 -33.40 -26.53 1.99
CA THR A 989 -32.15 -25.83 1.65
C THR A 989 -31.91 -24.63 2.55
N ILE A 990 -32.95 -23.89 2.96
CA ILE A 990 -32.83 -22.78 3.93
C ILE A 990 -32.41 -23.33 5.30
N ALA A 991 -33.04 -24.39 5.80
CA ALA A 991 -32.69 -24.98 7.09
C ALA A 991 -31.23 -25.47 7.12
N GLU A 992 -30.75 -26.09 6.05
CA GLU A 992 -29.35 -26.49 5.89
C GLU A 992 -28.42 -25.28 5.72
N SER A 993 -28.82 -24.29 4.94
CA SER A 993 -28.03 -23.07 4.71
C SER A 993 -27.82 -22.27 5.99
N ILE A 994 -28.83 -22.18 6.88
CA ILE A 994 -28.73 -21.51 8.18
C ILE A 994 -27.62 -22.13 9.03
N LYS A 995 -27.51 -23.47 9.05
CA LYS A 995 -26.44 -24.18 9.77
C LYS A 995 -25.04 -23.85 9.24
N LEU A 996 -24.95 -23.38 7.99
CA LEU A 996 -23.71 -22.99 7.32
C LEU A 996 -23.49 -21.47 7.30
N VAL A 997 -24.37 -20.66 7.93
CA VAL A 997 -24.17 -19.22 8.04
C VAL A 997 -23.06 -18.95 9.08
N PRO A 998 -22.03 -18.15 8.75
CA PRO A 998 -20.99 -17.75 9.68
C PRO A 998 -21.61 -17.16 10.94
N HIS A 999 -21.08 -17.56 12.11
CA HIS A 999 -21.56 -17.06 13.40
C HIS A 999 -21.57 -15.53 13.45
N ALA A 1000 -20.60 -14.86 12.81
CA ALA A 1000 -20.56 -13.41 12.73
C ALA A 1000 -21.81 -12.79 12.08
N ASP A 1001 -22.36 -13.40 11.02
CA ASP A 1001 -23.54 -12.89 10.33
C ASP A 1001 -24.81 -13.06 11.19
N ILE A 1002 -24.91 -14.19 11.92
CA ILE A 1002 -26.01 -14.46 12.87
C ILE A 1002 -25.92 -13.53 14.08
N ILE A 1003 -24.72 -13.36 14.64
CA ILE A 1003 -24.43 -12.46 15.74
C ILE A 1003 -24.83 -11.03 15.36
N ASN A 1004 -24.45 -10.55 14.17
CA ASN A 1004 -24.78 -9.20 13.71
C ASN A 1004 -26.30 -8.97 13.54
N GLY A 1005 -27.10 -10.04 13.39
CA GLY A 1005 -28.56 -9.95 13.38
C GLY A 1005 -29.15 -9.54 14.74
N TYR A 1006 -28.55 -10.00 15.84
CA TYR A 1006 -29.07 -9.82 17.20
C TYR A 1006 -28.24 -8.91 18.09
N PHE A 1007 -26.96 -8.76 17.79
CA PHE A 1007 -25.99 -8.01 18.56
C PHE A 1007 -25.20 -7.09 17.63
N SER A 1008 -24.80 -5.94 18.14
CA SER A 1008 -23.86 -5.05 17.47
C SER A 1008 -22.61 -4.92 18.32
N ASN A 1009 -21.50 -4.69 17.63
CA ASN A 1009 -20.24 -4.40 18.30
C ASN A 1009 -20.30 -3.01 18.95
N PHE A 1010 -20.04 -2.98 20.26
CA PHE A 1010 -20.05 -1.83 21.14
C PHE A 1010 -18.77 -1.87 22.00
N TYR A 1011 -17.74 -1.12 21.61
CA TYR A 1011 -16.48 -0.95 22.35
C TYR A 1011 -15.84 -2.25 22.86
N ASP A 1012 -15.49 -3.14 21.94
CA ASP A 1012 -14.89 -4.47 22.18
C ASP A 1012 -15.87 -5.52 22.79
N MET A 1013 -17.16 -5.19 22.91
CA MET A 1013 -18.22 -6.10 23.38
C MET A 1013 -19.30 -6.27 22.31
N TYR A 1014 -20.02 -7.38 22.31
CA TYR A 1014 -21.26 -7.50 21.54
C TYR A 1014 -22.42 -7.23 22.48
N VAL A 1015 -23.23 -6.21 22.19
CA VAL A 1015 -24.41 -5.83 22.97
C VAL A 1015 -25.63 -6.02 22.09
N ASP A 1016 -26.73 -6.50 22.68
CA ASP A 1016 -27.95 -6.79 21.92
C ASP A 1016 -28.51 -5.54 21.22
N ASN A 1017 -28.96 -5.75 19.98
CA ASN A 1017 -29.50 -4.71 19.11
C ASN A 1017 -30.76 -4.06 19.71
N LYS A 1018 -31.53 -4.77 20.53
CA LYS A 1018 -32.74 -4.23 21.16
C LYS A 1018 -32.39 -3.14 22.18
N SER A 1019 -31.39 -3.37 23.03
CA SER A 1019 -30.84 -2.39 23.97
C SER A 1019 -30.21 -1.21 23.23
N LEU A 1020 -29.41 -1.47 22.20
CA LEU A 1020 -28.76 -0.41 21.42
C LEU A 1020 -29.76 0.45 20.62
N LEU A 1021 -30.85 -0.12 20.11
CA LEU A 1021 -31.93 0.64 19.46
C LEU A 1021 -32.66 1.57 20.45
N LYS A 1022 -32.92 1.10 21.68
CA LYS A 1022 -33.46 1.97 22.74
C LYS A 1022 -32.51 3.12 23.05
N ALA A 1023 -31.19 2.87 23.08
CA ALA A 1023 -30.20 3.92 23.25
C ALA A 1023 -30.24 4.91 22.09
N LYS A 1024 -30.29 4.43 20.84
CA LYS A 1024 -30.36 5.27 19.64
C LYS A 1024 -31.51 6.29 19.68
N ILE A 1025 -32.69 5.92 20.16
CA ILE A 1025 -33.83 6.85 20.31
C ILE A 1025 -33.45 8.06 21.19
N ILE A 1026 -32.64 7.86 22.24
CA ILE A 1026 -32.15 8.95 23.09
C ILE A 1026 -31.08 9.78 22.38
N PHE A 1027 -30.21 9.17 21.55
CA PHE A 1027 -29.26 9.90 20.71
C PHE A 1027 -29.97 10.82 19.68
N ASP A 1028 -31.07 10.36 19.10
CA ASP A 1028 -31.89 11.17 18.21
C ASP A 1028 -32.58 12.31 18.98
N THR A 1029 -33.08 12.01 20.18
CA THR A 1029 -33.72 13.00 21.08
C THR A 1029 -32.75 14.09 21.52
N ILE A 1030 -31.53 13.74 21.94
CA ILE A 1030 -30.51 14.73 22.37
C ILE A 1030 -30.09 15.60 21.19
N THR A 1031 -29.98 15.02 19.99
CA THR A 1031 -29.65 15.77 18.77
C THR A 1031 -30.74 16.80 18.47
N LEU A 1032 -32.02 16.43 18.56
CA LEU A 1032 -33.14 17.35 18.39
C LEU A 1032 -33.15 18.44 19.48
N LYS A 1033 -32.90 18.08 20.75
CA LYS A 1033 -32.82 19.06 21.85
C LYS A 1033 -31.69 20.07 21.64
N VAL A 1034 -30.50 19.62 21.25
CA VAL A 1034 -29.37 20.51 20.92
C VAL A 1034 -29.71 21.43 19.75
N ILE A 1035 -30.44 20.94 18.75
CA ILE A 1035 -30.83 21.73 17.58
C ILE A 1035 -31.85 22.82 17.94
N ASN A 1036 -32.79 22.49 18.83
CA ASN A 1036 -33.91 23.36 19.20
C ASN A 1036 -33.66 24.18 20.49
N ASP A 1037 -32.51 24.02 21.14
CA ASP A 1037 -32.19 24.74 22.38
C ASP A 1037 -32.00 26.25 22.09
N PRO A 1038 -32.80 27.12 22.73
CA PRO A 1038 -32.79 28.56 22.46
C PRO A 1038 -31.48 29.23 22.92
N LEU A 1039 -30.87 28.76 24.01
CA LEU A 1039 -29.62 29.32 24.56
C LEU A 1039 -28.42 28.96 23.67
N LEU A 1040 -28.39 27.74 23.14
CA LEU A 1040 -27.41 27.33 22.15
C LEU A 1040 -27.58 28.12 20.84
N SER A 1041 -28.81 28.33 20.38
CA SER A 1041 -29.11 29.14 19.19
C SER A 1041 -28.67 30.60 19.35
N GLU A 1042 -28.93 31.22 20.51
CA GLU A 1042 -28.54 32.60 20.83
C GLU A 1042 -27.01 32.73 20.92
N SER A 1043 -26.34 31.78 21.57
CA SER A 1043 -24.88 31.70 21.63
C SER A 1043 -24.28 31.72 20.22
N LEU A 1044 -24.84 30.93 19.29
CA LEU A 1044 -24.35 30.90 17.90
C LEU A 1044 -24.49 32.25 17.19
N ASP A 1045 -25.52 33.04 17.48
CA ASP A 1045 -25.65 34.38 16.92
C ASP A 1045 -24.62 35.37 17.52
N LYS A 1046 -24.25 35.21 18.79
CA LYS A 1046 -23.14 35.96 19.41
C LYS A 1046 -21.79 35.59 18.77
N ILE A 1047 -21.55 34.30 18.53
CA ILE A 1047 -20.33 33.82 17.83
C ILE A 1047 -20.26 34.36 16.41
N ASP A 1048 -21.37 34.36 15.68
CA ASP A 1048 -21.46 34.89 14.31
C ASP A 1048 -21.12 36.39 14.26
N LYS A 1049 -21.65 37.20 15.20
CA LYS A 1049 -21.30 38.62 15.34
C LYS A 1049 -19.78 38.81 15.57
N THR A 1050 -19.18 37.96 16.39
CA THR A 1050 -17.74 38.04 16.74
C THR A 1050 -16.85 37.60 15.56
N MET A 1051 -17.26 36.58 14.81
CA MET A 1051 -16.52 36.08 13.64
C MET A 1051 -16.55 37.04 12.45
N LYS A 1052 -17.60 37.87 12.30
CA LYS A 1052 -17.65 38.91 11.25
C LYS A 1052 -16.50 39.92 11.34
N ARG A 1053 -15.94 40.16 12.54
CA ARG A 1053 -14.84 41.13 12.75
C ARG A 1053 -13.44 40.60 12.35
N ASN A 1054 -13.24 39.29 12.23
CA ASN A 1054 -11.90 38.69 12.06
C ASN A 1054 -11.80 37.69 10.90
N ARG A 1055 -12.14 38.10 9.66
CA ARG A 1055 -12.27 37.20 8.49
C ARG A 1055 -11.01 36.39 8.11
N ILE A 1056 -9.81 36.88 8.41
CA ILE A 1056 -8.54 36.32 7.90
C ILE A 1056 -8.00 35.16 8.77
N MET A 1057 -8.47 35.01 10.01
CA MET A 1057 -7.89 34.05 10.99
C MET A 1057 -8.68 32.74 11.22
N ILE A 1058 -9.71 32.47 10.42
CA ILE A 1058 -10.84 31.65 10.84
C ILE A 1058 -10.69 30.14 10.58
N LYS A 1059 -9.89 29.67 9.61
CA LYS A 1059 -9.82 28.22 9.31
C LYS A 1059 -9.15 27.36 10.40
N LYS A 1060 -8.14 27.89 11.12
CA LYS A 1060 -7.39 27.12 12.14
C LYS A 1060 -7.88 27.32 13.59
N ARG A 1061 -8.73 28.33 13.87
CA ARG A 1061 -9.20 28.67 15.24
C ARG A 1061 -10.68 28.40 15.52
N ARG A 1062 -11.47 27.95 14.54
CA ARG A 1062 -12.93 27.68 14.67
C ARG A 1062 -13.30 26.84 15.89
N ILE A 1063 -12.69 25.67 16.05
CA ILE A 1063 -12.99 24.75 17.17
C ILE A 1063 -12.67 25.39 18.52
N ARG A 1064 -11.60 26.18 18.59
CA ARG A 1064 -11.17 26.86 19.83
C ARG A 1064 -12.13 27.97 20.23
N ILE A 1065 -12.66 28.72 19.26
CA ILE A 1065 -13.65 29.79 19.46
C ILE A 1065 -15.00 29.20 19.89
N ILE A 1066 -15.42 28.12 19.25
CA ILE A 1066 -16.66 27.42 19.60
C ILE A 1066 -16.60 26.89 21.04
N ASN A 1067 -15.49 26.27 21.43
CA ASN A 1067 -15.32 25.71 22.78
C ASN A 1067 -15.05 26.77 23.85
N SER A 1068 -14.59 27.98 23.50
CA SER A 1068 -14.32 29.05 24.45
C SER A 1068 -15.51 29.98 24.71
N ASN A 1069 -16.64 29.77 24.05
CA ASN A 1069 -17.82 30.61 24.29
C ASN A 1069 -18.55 30.19 25.57
N LEU A 1070 -18.97 31.23 26.32
CA LEU A 1070 -19.74 31.11 27.54
C LEU A 1070 -21.23 31.28 27.20
N ILE A 1071 -22.04 30.31 27.58
CA ILE A 1071 -23.49 30.36 27.53
C ILE A 1071 -23.96 31.03 28.83
N CYS A 1072 -24.85 32.01 28.70
CA CYS A 1072 -25.34 32.85 29.82
C CYS A 1072 -24.21 33.49 30.66
N GLY A 1073 -23.10 33.89 30.04
CA GLY A 1073 -22.03 34.65 30.70
C GLY A 1073 -21.08 33.86 31.62
N GLU A 1074 -21.44 32.64 32.04
CA GLU A 1074 -20.68 31.92 33.08
C GLU A 1074 -20.36 30.46 32.75
N LEU A 1075 -21.13 29.79 31.89
CA LEU A 1075 -20.97 28.35 31.63
C LEU A 1075 -20.27 28.09 30.28
N PRO A 1076 -19.11 27.42 30.26
CA PRO A 1076 -18.50 26.95 29.01
C PRO A 1076 -19.47 26.08 28.22
N MET A 1077 -19.51 26.24 26.89
CA MET A 1077 -20.42 25.50 26.00
C MET A 1077 -20.40 23.98 26.24
N HIS A 1078 -19.21 23.39 26.40
CA HIS A 1078 -19.06 21.96 26.70
C HIS A 1078 -19.73 21.58 28.03
N ARG A 1079 -19.65 22.42 29.06
CA ARG A 1079 -20.26 22.15 30.37
C ARG A 1079 -21.79 22.25 30.32
N TYR A 1080 -22.33 23.13 29.48
CA TYR A 1080 -23.76 23.22 29.23
C TYR A 1080 -24.29 22.00 28.47
N LEU A 1081 -23.59 21.57 27.41
CA LEU A 1081 -23.95 20.33 26.69
C LEU A 1081 -23.88 19.10 27.60
N ASN A 1082 -22.87 19.01 28.48
CA ASN A 1082 -22.82 17.96 29.50
C ASN A 1082 -24.06 18.00 30.41
N LYS A 1083 -24.45 19.17 30.93
CA LYS A 1083 -25.67 19.30 31.75
C LYS A 1083 -26.93 18.89 31.00
N LEU A 1084 -26.99 19.13 29.69
CA LEU A 1084 -28.12 18.73 28.84
C LEU A 1084 -28.17 17.19 28.73
N VAL A 1085 -27.02 16.53 28.56
CA VAL A 1085 -26.91 15.06 28.58
C VAL A 1085 -27.20 14.49 29.97
N GLU A 1086 -26.65 15.07 31.05
CA GLU A 1086 -26.87 14.66 32.44
C GLU A 1086 -28.36 14.62 32.82
N LYS A 1087 -29.19 15.50 32.23
CA LYS A 1087 -30.65 15.49 32.43
C LYS A 1087 -31.37 14.35 31.70
N GLU A 1088 -30.88 13.96 30.53
CA GLU A 1088 -31.51 12.92 29.69
C GLU A 1088 -30.98 11.52 30.00
N PHE A 1089 -29.78 11.43 30.56
CA PHE A 1089 -29.12 10.16 30.83
C PHE A 1089 -29.86 9.25 31.83
N PRO A 1090 -30.53 9.76 32.89
CA PRO A 1090 -31.41 8.95 33.73
C PRO A 1090 -32.54 8.27 32.93
N ILE A 1091 -33.15 8.97 31.98
CA ILE A 1091 -34.20 8.42 31.11
C ILE A 1091 -33.66 7.28 30.24
N LEU A 1092 -32.40 7.37 29.81
CA LEU A 1092 -31.72 6.28 29.12
C LEU A 1092 -31.54 5.06 30.03
N LYS A 1093 -31.06 5.28 31.27
CA LYS A 1093 -30.89 4.21 32.27
C LYS A 1093 -32.21 3.52 32.58
N ASP A 1094 -33.28 4.27 32.74
CA ASP A 1094 -34.62 3.74 33.00
C ASP A 1094 -35.17 2.95 31.81
N LYS A 1095 -34.97 3.41 30.56
CA LYS A 1095 -35.39 2.65 29.36
C LYS A 1095 -34.56 1.38 29.13
N LEU A 1096 -33.32 1.37 29.61
CA LEU A 1096 -32.38 0.23 29.58
C LEU A 1096 -32.38 -0.57 30.89
N SER A 1097 -33.40 -0.40 31.75
CA SER A 1097 -33.54 -1.15 33.00
C SER A 1097 -33.72 -2.66 32.76
N ASP A 1098 -34.24 -3.03 31.59
CA ASP A 1098 -34.37 -4.41 31.10
C ASP A 1098 -33.01 -5.13 31.03
N HIS A 1099 -33.07 -6.46 30.90
CA HIS A 1099 -31.87 -7.29 30.76
C HIS A 1099 -31.11 -6.93 29.47
N ILE A 1100 -29.89 -6.42 29.61
CA ILE A 1100 -28.96 -6.20 28.51
C ILE A 1100 -28.22 -7.52 28.27
N PHE A 1101 -28.29 -8.05 27.05
CA PHE A 1101 -27.57 -9.26 26.69
C PHE A 1101 -26.24 -8.91 26.03
N ILE A 1102 -25.22 -9.69 26.38
CA ILE A 1102 -23.89 -9.60 25.80
C ILE A 1102 -23.43 -10.97 25.30
N ILE A 1103 -22.45 -11.00 24.39
CA ILE A 1103 -21.77 -12.26 24.04
C ILE A 1103 -20.41 -12.31 24.72
N ARG A 1104 -20.19 -13.38 25.49
CA ARG A 1104 -18.92 -13.71 26.13
C ARG A 1104 -18.64 -15.21 25.95
N ASN A 1105 -17.45 -15.55 25.47
CA ASN A 1105 -17.03 -16.95 25.28
C ASN A 1105 -18.05 -17.81 24.47
N ASN A 1106 -18.59 -17.27 23.37
CA ASN A 1106 -19.61 -17.93 22.53
C ASN A 1106 -20.95 -18.20 23.23
N LYS A 1107 -21.20 -17.58 24.38
CA LYS A 1107 -22.46 -17.63 25.13
C LYS A 1107 -23.09 -16.25 25.22
N ILE A 1108 -24.41 -16.22 25.15
CA ILE A 1108 -25.25 -15.06 25.41
C ILE A 1108 -25.47 -15.00 26.91
N GLU A 1109 -25.00 -13.93 27.54
CA GLU A 1109 -25.07 -13.73 28.98
C GLU A 1109 -25.82 -12.42 29.27
N THR A 1110 -26.58 -12.38 30.35
CA THR A 1110 -27.09 -11.12 30.89
C THR A 1110 -25.91 -10.34 31.46
N ALA A 1111 -25.74 -9.08 31.03
CA ALA A 1111 -24.70 -8.21 31.53
C ALA A 1111 -24.81 -8.06 33.06
N ASP A 1112 -23.74 -8.43 33.78
CA ASP A 1112 -23.63 -8.18 35.20
C ASP A 1112 -23.58 -6.66 35.49
N GLN A 1113 -23.76 -6.27 36.75
CA GLN A 1113 -23.82 -4.85 37.11
C GLN A 1113 -22.57 -4.08 36.66
N LYS A 1114 -21.40 -4.70 36.76
CA LYS A 1114 -20.12 -4.08 36.38
C LYS A 1114 -20.06 -3.81 34.87
N ILE A 1115 -20.51 -4.77 34.05
CA ILE A 1115 -20.57 -4.62 32.60
C ILE A 1115 -21.65 -3.61 32.21
N ARG A 1116 -22.80 -3.61 32.90
CA ARG A 1116 -23.85 -2.60 32.67
C ARG A 1116 -23.33 -1.19 32.95
N ASP A 1117 -22.62 -1.00 34.06
CA ASP A 1117 -22.00 0.28 34.39
C ASP A 1117 -20.99 0.70 33.32
N GLU A 1118 -20.16 -0.23 32.81
CA GLU A 1118 -19.24 0.04 31.71
C GLU A 1118 -19.97 0.43 30.40
N ILE A 1119 -21.08 -0.25 30.08
CA ILE A 1119 -21.91 0.09 28.92
C ILE A 1119 -22.52 1.49 29.09
N PHE A 1120 -23.02 1.81 30.28
CA PHE A 1120 -23.59 3.12 30.58
C PHE A 1120 -22.53 4.23 30.48
N ASP A 1121 -21.34 4.06 31.07
CA ASP A 1121 -20.25 5.03 31.00
C ASP A 1121 -19.86 5.36 29.54
N LYS A 1122 -19.80 4.32 28.70
CA LYS A 1122 -19.51 4.46 27.26
C LYS A 1122 -20.64 5.17 26.51
N LEU A 1123 -21.90 4.83 26.79
CA LEU A 1123 -23.07 5.49 26.21
C LEU A 1123 -23.16 6.97 26.62
N GLU A 1124 -22.83 7.29 27.87
CA GLU A 1124 -22.79 8.68 28.36
C GLU A 1124 -21.74 9.50 27.59
N SER A 1125 -20.54 8.95 27.43
CA SER A 1125 -19.46 9.57 26.67
C SER A 1125 -19.85 9.84 25.22
N ASP A 1126 -20.48 8.85 24.58
CA ASP A 1126 -20.95 8.95 23.19
C ASP A 1126 -22.11 9.95 23.03
N LEU A 1127 -23.01 10.05 24.01
CA LEU A 1127 -24.07 11.06 24.02
C LEU A 1127 -23.50 12.48 24.11
N ILE A 1128 -22.51 12.69 24.98
CA ILE A 1128 -21.81 13.98 25.09
C ILE A 1128 -21.12 14.33 23.77
N GLU A 1129 -20.40 13.38 23.17
CA GLU A 1129 -19.75 13.61 21.89
C GLU A 1129 -20.77 13.93 20.79
N THR A 1130 -21.87 13.18 20.73
CA THR A 1130 -22.95 13.40 19.75
C THR A 1130 -23.57 14.78 19.91
N ALA A 1131 -23.84 15.23 21.14
CA ALA A 1131 -24.33 16.58 21.42
C ALA A 1131 -23.36 17.66 20.91
N VAL A 1132 -22.05 17.47 21.15
CA VAL A 1132 -21.00 18.39 20.65
C VAL A 1132 -20.94 18.40 19.12
N ILE A 1133 -21.01 17.23 18.48
CA ILE A 1133 -21.01 17.11 17.01
C ILE A 1133 -22.25 17.79 16.41
N SER A 1134 -23.43 17.56 16.98
CA SER A 1134 -24.69 18.15 16.53
C SER A 1134 -24.68 19.67 16.63
N TYR A 1135 -24.16 20.23 17.73
CA TYR A 1135 -23.96 21.67 17.87
C TYR A 1135 -22.99 22.23 16.83
N ASN A 1136 -21.85 21.56 16.60
CA ASN A 1136 -20.89 21.96 15.57
C ASN A 1136 -21.49 21.93 14.15
N ARG A 1137 -22.29 20.91 13.83
CA ARG A 1137 -23.00 20.81 12.54
C ARG A 1137 -23.98 21.98 12.37
N LEU A 1138 -24.72 22.32 13.41
CA LEU A 1138 -25.65 23.43 13.39
C LEU A 1138 -24.95 24.78 13.22
N PHE A 1139 -23.80 24.99 13.89
CA PHE A 1139 -22.93 26.16 13.66
C PHE A 1139 -22.49 26.27 12.18
N VAL A 1140 -22.02 25.17 11.60
CA VAL A 1140 -21.58 25.15 10.19
C VAL A 1140 -22.75 25.45 9.23
N LYS A 1141 -23.94 24.90 9.50
CA LYS A 1141 -25.16 25.13 8.70
C LYS A 1141 -25.56 26.62 8.74
N LYS A 1142 -25.61 27.23 9.92
CA LYS A 1142 -25.96 28.65 10.14
C LYS A 1142 -24.92 29.61 9.54
N TYR A 1143 -23.64 29.24 9.56
CA TYR A 1143 -22.57 30.00 8.90
C TYR A 1143 -22.67 29.91 7.36
N LYS A 1144 -22.91 28.71 6.80
CA LYS A 1144 -23.02 28.52 5.35
C LYS A 1144 -24.24 29.23 4.74
N SER A 1145 -25.39 29.23 5.42
CA SER A 1145 -26.60 29.91 4.93
C SER A 1145 -26.39 31.43 4.81
N LYS A 1146 -25.71 32.06 5.78
CA LYS A 1146 -25.43 33.51 5.77
C LYS A 1146 -24.30 33.93 4.80
N VAL A 1147 -23.41 33.01 4.41
CA VAL A 1147 -22.40 33.27 3.35
C VAL A 1147 -23.05 33.25 1.96
N ARG A 1148 -24.10 32.45 1.76
CA ARG A 1148 -24.87 32.42 0.50
C ARG A 1148 -25.70 33.70 0.30
N THR A 1149 -26.28 34.26 1.35
CA THR A 1149 -27.10 35.49 1.27
C THR A 1149 -26.31 36.79 1.11
N LYS A 1150 -24.97 36.75 1.09
CA LYS A 1150 -24.10 37.91 0.79
C LYS A 1150 -23.54 37.93 -0.64
N LYS A 1151 -23.93 36.96 -1.47
CA LYS A 1151 -23.55 36.86 -2.88
C LYS A 1151 -24.73 37.09 -3.84
N SER A 1152 -25.87 37.54 -3.30
CA SER A 1152 -27.02 38.05 -4.06
C SER A 1152 -27.05 39.56 -3.94
#